data_AF-A0A7J9EPW8-F1
#
_entry.id   AF-A0A7J9EPW8-F1
#
_cell.length_a   1.000
_cell.length_b   1.000
_cell.length_c   1.000
_cell.angle_alpha   90.00
_cell.angle_beta   90.00
_cell.angle_gamma   90.00
#
_symmetry.space_group_name_H-M   'P 1'
#
loop_
_entity.id
_entity.type
_entity.pdbx_description
1 polymer ?
#
loop_
_entity_poly.entity_id
_entity_poly.type
_entity_poly.pdbx_seq_one_letter_code
_entity_poly.pdbx_strand_id
1 'polypeptide(L)'
;MRFARNPNNRSGDYLEGMLSDYVGGKAKVKATKTGCTWLVTALTCLQLAFAVYATILLYYMSPSVELRTKPEFPWATRIARNMKQFIIPPHVHGRYQEGASLITAEIFSPITPSQVCEHERIDFVQKKSSDVQMIKLKRELYDEILDFQSKTIGTETLSELMAMKSQWDMRGPNRPKVTVLLNHFKRKTLCSQLDSLLQQSLPFHQVWVLSFGSPNEHSLKRIVESYNDSRISFISSSYDFKYYGRFQMALQTEADLVYIVDDDMIPGKKMLQILSHVAGTEKYKNSVLGSIGRILPFRQKDFTFPSYRKFRSKEAGLYLPDPAYDITVQKIVQVDFLSSSWFLSAELVKALFIETPSTFMTGEDLHLSYQLQKYRNAGSFVLPVDLTDKETWGDSEHRLAYVSETTVIFKDIVQVRDDQWWRALSTGYVTQWAAMYPQKIDALFYAHSVDEVKALAPLLEKFRSSVGKKAYIVVSGGNFCHCEDAAAALNWPKSVCKERRFKIFDLQVGALSGASNSEVPVLQAVYSSLKGLIKIHNPSVIITVTDIDPNVKKALKMASETNVNGTALVLLPRSSVSKVLWMADLRSTALQNWNRMRISVNIITQSRAPSLTRLLKSLSDAYYTGDEIPVSFNMDSKVDEATIKLVDSFEWLHGPKNLRRRIIQGGLIRAVSESWYPTSDDDFGLLLEDDIEVSPYYYLWIKYALLAYHYDPQVSLPELSSISLYTPRLVEVVKERPRWNPTEFFNRIHPNTPYLHQLPCSWGAVFFPKHWREFYVYMNMRFTEDAKANPVQIPKSRTNGWQASWKKFLIDMMYLRGYVSLYPNFPNQASFSTNHMEPGAHISAKDNVVRHDKADFEVPLLMEDFRTLLPNGKLPPASKLPSLNLFNQPVSLKGLKAAGAKLGQDVLPCNNATEIVTVDHITGLPQQCSKFI
;
A
#
# COMPACT_ATOMS: atom_id res chain seq x y z
N MET A 1 -48.87 -25.49 15.74
CA MET A 1 -48.62 -26.95 15.62
C MET A 1 -47.18 -27.18 16.09
N ARG A 2 -46.84 -27.69 17.30
CA ARG A 2 -47.08 -29.04 17.89
C ARG A 2 -47.01 -30.12 16.81
N PHE A 3 -46.02 -31.03 16.77
CA PHE A 3 -45.71 -32.17 17.66
C PHE A 3 -44.19 -32.51 17.59
N ALA A 4 -43.44 -32.90 18.65
CA ALA A 4 -43.42 -34.15 19.45
C ALA A 4 -43.22 -35.43 18.58
N ARG A 5 -42.39 -36.45 18.87
CA ARG A 5 -41.67 -36.96 20.06
C ARG A 5 -40.78 -38.18 19.62
N ASN A 6 -39.54 -38.30 20.14
CA ASN A 6 -38.82 -39.48 20.74
C ASN A 6 -38.82 -40.91 20.11
N PRO A 7 -38.03 -41.91 20.64
CA PRO A 7 -36.66 -41.94 21.21
C PRO A 7 -35.81 -43.22 20.85
N ASN A 8 -34.50 -43.28 21.19
CA ASN A 8 -33.87 -44.33 22.04
C ASN A 8 -32.32 -44.35 22.03
N ASN A 9 -31.73 -44.21 23.24
CA ASN A 9 -30.67 -44.99 23.90
C ASN A 9 -29.39 -45.43 23.14
N ARG A 10 -28.16 -45.39 23.67
CA ARG A 10 -27.66 -45.56 25.06
C ARG A 10 -26.15 -45.22 25.17
N SER A 11 -25.73 -44.83 26.39
CA SER A 11 -24.40 -44.93 27.06
C SER A 11 -23.15 -44.29 26.43
N GLY A 12 -22.25 -43.63 27.16
CA GLY A 12 -22.04 -43.59 28.61
C GLY A 12 -21.06 -42.48 29.05
N ASP A 13 -20.95 -42.38 30.37
CA ASP A 13 -20.47 -41.28 31.22
C ASP A 13 -18.98 -40.93 31.09
N TYR A 14 -18.61 -39.67 31.37
CA TYR A 14 -18.06 -39.27 32.68
C TYR A 14 -17.88 -37.74 32.80
N LEU A 15 -18.51 -37.22 33.86
CA LEU A 15 -18.42 -35.90 34.51
C LEU A 15 -16.98 -35.61 35.02
N GLU A 16 -16.57 -34.43 35.46
CA GLU A 16 -17.30 -33.35 36.12
C GLU A 16 -16.42 -32.10 36.22
N GLY A 17 -17.06 -30.94 36.16
CA GLY A 17 -16.59 -29.72 36.79
C GLY A 17 -17.75 -29.06 37.50
N MET A 18 -17.43 -28.33 38.57
CA MET A 18 -18.13 -27.19 39.20
C MET A 18 -18.41 -27.38 40.69
N LEU A 19 -18.22 -26.30 41.45
CA LEU A 19 -19.31 -25.60 42.11
C LEU A 19 -18.86 -24.22 42.61
N SER A 20 -19.77 -23.25 42.46
CA SER A 20 -19.66 -21.84 42.87
C SER A 20 -20.53 -21.55 44.11
N ASP A 21 -20.24 -20.39 44.70
CA ASP A 21 -21.06 -19.51 45.53
C ASP A 21 -21.37 -19.88 46.99
N TYR A 22 -21.04 -18.98 47.93
CA TYR A 22 -22.00 -18.43 48.92
C TYR A 22 -21.44 -17.17 49.64
N VAL A 23 -22.38 -16.39 50.15
CA VAL A 23 -22.38 -14.96 50.53
C VAL A 23 -21.99 -14.69 51.99
N GLY A 24 -21.27 -13.57 52.23
CA GLY A 24 -21.56 -12.54 53.25
C GLY A 24 -21.29 -12.76 54.76
N GLY A 25 -20.45 -11.88 55.34
CA GLY A 25 -20.86 -11.04 56.50
C GLY A 25 -20.32 -11.31 57.92
N LYS A 26 -19.53 -10.33 58.41
CA LYS A 26 -19.43 -9.76 59.80
C LYS A 26 -18.70 -10.49 60.95
N ALA A 27 -17.48 -9.99 61.19
CA ALA A 27 -16.88 -9.49 62.44
C ALA A 27 -17.33 -9.99 63.84
N LYS A 28 -16.34 -10.40 64.67
CA LYS A 28 -16.10 -9.82 66.02
C LYS A 28 -14.69 -10.09 66.57
N VAL A 29 -14.25 -9.11 67.35
CA VAL A 29 -12.91 -8.77 67.83
C VAL A 29 -12.63 -9.40 69.21
N LYS A 30 -11.42 -9.90 69.49
CA LYS A 30 -10.50 -9.35 70.54
C LYS A 30 -9.23 -10.18 70.73
N ALA A 31 -8.15 -9.42 70.88
CA ALA A 31 -6.76 -9.81 70.95
C ALA A 31 -6.28 -10.03 72.40
N THR A 32 -5.24 -10.83 72.55
CA THR A 32 -4.24 -10.68 73.62
C THR A 32 -2.83 -10.98 73.07
N LYS A 33 -1.95 -10.00 73.26
CA LYS A 33 -0.52 -9.96 72.91
C LYS A 33 0.28 -10.98 73.72
N THR A 34 1.30 -11.60 73.09
CA THR A 34 2.70 -11.60 73.56
C THR A 34 3.63 -12.26 72.53
N GLY A 35 4.79 -11.64 72.23
CA GLY A 35 5.97 -12.34 71.69
C GLY A 35 6.45 -12.02 70.26
N CYS A 36 6.60 -10.74 69.90
CA CYS A 36 7.04 -10.30 68.56
C CYS A 36 8.58 -10.26 68.37
N THR A 37 9.31 -11.31 68.77
CA THR A 37 10.77 -11.42 68.58
C THR A 37 11.17 -12.52 67.60
N TRP A 38 10.40 -13.61 67.52
CA TRP A 38 10.63 -14.71 66.56
C TRP A 38 10.34 -14.31 65.11
N LEU A 39 9.29 -13.50 64.89
CA LEU A 39 8.91 -13.09 63.54
C LEU A 39 9.95 -12.12 62.93
N VAL A 40 10.53 -11.24 63.74
CA VAL A 40 11.59 -10.33 63.29
C VAL A 40 12.86 -11.11 62.97
N THR A 41 13.27 -12.07 63.82
CA THR A 41 14.44 -12.91 63.52
C THR A 41 14.24 -13.77 62.28
N ALA A 42 13.06 -14.38 62.11
CA ALA A 42 12.73 -15.17 60.92
C ALA A 42 12.75 -14.31 59.64
N LEU A 43 12.18 -13.10 59.67
CA LEU A 43 12.19 -12.18 58.54
C LEU A 43 13.60 -11.64 58.24
N THR A 44 14.42 -11.43 59.28
CA THR A 44 15.82 -11.00 59.09
C THR A 44 16.66 -12.13 58.47
N CYS A 45 16.47 -13.37 58.92
CA CYS A 45 17.10 -14.55 58.30
C CYS A 45 16.64 -14.75 56.85
N LEU A 46 15.36 -14.51 56.56
CA LEU A 46 14.82 -14.62 55.21
C LEU A 46 15.36 -13.52 54.29
N GLN A 47 15.51 -12.28 54.80
CA GLN A 47 16.18 -11.18 54.08
C GLN A 47 17.65 -11.48 53.83
N LEU A 48 18.35 -12.10 54.79
CA LEU A 48 19.75 -12.47 54.63
C LEU A 48 19.91 -13.60 53.60
N ALA A 49 18.99 -14.58 53.60
CA ALA A 49 18.94 -15.62 52.59
C ALA A 49 18.64 -15.06 51.19
N PHE A 50 17.71 -14.12 51.08
CA PHE A 50 17.42 -13.42 49.81
C PHE A 50 18.60 -12.56 49.36
N ALA A 51 19.30 -11.88 50.26
CA ALA A 51 20.49 -11.10 49.92
C ALA A 51 21.63 -12.00 49.43
N VAL A 52 21.87 -13.13 50.09
CA VAL A 52 22.87 -14.12 49.65
C VAL A 52 22.48 -14.72 48.30
N TYR A 53 21.21 -15.10 48.12
CA TYR A 53 20.71 -15.62 46.85
C TYR A 53 20.82 -14.59 45.72
N ALA A 54 20.45 -13.33 45.97
CA ALA A 54 20.58 -12.25 44.99
C ALA A 54 22.04 -11.92 44.67
N THR A 55 22.95 -12.03 45.66
CA THR A 55 24.39 -11.82 45.44
C THR A 55 25.00 -12.95 44.62
N ILE A 56 24.59 -14.20 44.86
CA ILE A 56 24.98 -15.37 44.06
C ILE A 56 24.40 -15.24 42.64
N LEU A 57 23.14 -14.84 42.51
CA LEU A 57 22.49 -14.62 41.22
C LEU A 57 23.19 -13.50 40.43
N LEU A 58 23.55 -12.38 41.06
CA LEU A 58 24.32 -11.30 40.45
C LEU A 58 25.75 -11.72 40.08
N TYR A 59 26.40 -12.56 40.89
CA TYR A 59 27.72 -13.13 40.57
C TYR A 59 27.66 -14.04 39.33
N TYR A 60 26.59 -14.82 39.18
CA TYR A 60 26.39 -15.70 38.01
C TYR A 60 25.76 -15.01 36.80
N MET A 61 25.12 -13.84 36.98
CA MET A 61 24.49 -13.06 35.91
C MET A 61 25.31 -11.85 35.43
N SER A 62 26.46 -11.54 36.06
CA SER A 62 27.33 -10.47 35.58
C SER A 62 28.11 -10.93 34.34
N PRO A 63 28.06 -10.20 33.21
CA PRO A 63 28.93 -10.47 32.08
C PRO A 63 30.38 -10.22 32.49
N SER A 64 31.25 -11.16 32.16
CA SER A 64 32.70 -11.05 32.29
C SER A 64 33.21 -9.88 31.46
N VAL A 65 33.36 -8.72 32.09
CA VAL A 65 34.17 -7.61 31.59
C VAL A 65 35.59 -7.86 32.07
N GLU A 66 36.50 -8.12 31.13
CA GLU A 66 37.93 -8.11 31.37
C GLU A 66 38.37 -6.76 31.95
N LEU A 67 38.86 -6.77 33.19
CA LEU A 67 39.73 -5.73 33.69
C LEU A 67 40.95 -6.38 34.35
N ARG A 68 42.10 -6.11 33.74
CA ARG A 68 43.44 -6.43 34.24
C ARG A 68 43.61 -5.97 35.69
N THR A 69 44.48 -6.69 36.39
CA THR A 69 45.10 -6.46 37.72
C THR A 69 44.39 -7.13 38.91
N LYS A 70 45.10 -8.10 39.51
CA LYS A 70 44.79 -8.77 40.78
C LYS A 70 44.63 -7.74 41.91
N PRO A 71 43.78 -8.04 42.91
CA PRO A 71 44.36 -8.42 44.20
C PRO A 71 43.70 -9.66 44.83
N GLU A 72 44.52 -10.46 45.50
CA GLU A 72 44.13 -11.67 46.23
C GLU A 72 43.42 -11.30 47.55
N PHE A 73 42.28 -11.91 47.85
CA PHE A 73 41.61 -11.81 49.16
C PHE A 73 41.75 -13.14 49.95
N PRO A 74 42.59 -13.20 51.02
CA PRO A 74 42.98 -14.44 51.71
C PRO A 74 41.94 -15.08 52.64
N TRP A 75 40.70 -14.58 52.73
CA TRP A 75 39.74 -15.03 53.75
C TRP A 75 38.76 -16.10 53.25
N ALA A 76 38.43 -16.14 51.95
CA ALA A 76 37.48 -17.09 51.38
C ALA A 76 38.03 -18.53 51.33
N THR A 77 39.35 -18.69 51.18
CA THR A 77 40.02 -19.99 51.07
C THR A 77 40.09 -20.75 52.41
N ARG A 78 39.87 -20.06 53.55
CA ARG A 78 40.00 -20.66 54.90
C ARG A 78 38.69 -21.30 55.39
N ILE A 79 37.53 -20.86 54.90
CA ILE A 79 36.22 -21.41 55.28
C ILE A 79 35.91 -22.69 54.48
N ALA A 80 36.33 -22.77 53.21
CA ALA A 80 36.14 -23.96 52.37
C ALA A 80 36.96 -25.18 52.84
N ARG A 81 38.01 -24.99 53.64
CA ARG A 81 38.86 -26.08 54.13
C ARG A 81 38.31 -26.79 55.37
N ASN A 82 37.46 -26.13 56.17
CA ASN A 82 36.97 -26.69 57.44
C ASN A 82 35.66 -27.49 57.34
N MET A 83 34.90 -27.40 56.25
CA MET A 83 33.65 -28.19 56.09
C MET A 83 33.83 -29.57 55.47
N LYS A 84 35.05 -29.96 55.03
CA LYS A 84 35.31 -31.25 54.37
C LYS A 84 35.69 -32.39 55.32
N GLN A 85 35.76 -32.18 56.64
CA GLN A 85 36.28 -33.16 57.59
C GLN A 85 35.26 -33.91 58.46
N PHE A 86 33.93 -33.75 58.26
CA PHE A 86 32.95 -34.31 59.20
C PHE A 86 32.04 -35.44 58.71
N ILE A 87 32.13 -35.94 57.48
CA ILE A 87 31.22 -37.03 57.05
C ILE A 87 31.89 -38.03 56.09
N ILE A 88 32.73 -38.94 56.61
CA ILE A 88 32.97 -40.36 56.18
C ILE A 88 33.66 -41.02 57.41
N PRO A 89 33.32 -42.23 57.99
CA PRO A 89 33.59 -43.56 57.38
C PRO A 89 32.76 -44.77 57.96
N PRO A 90 33.05 -46.11 57.74
CA PRO A 90 34.18 -46.77 57.03
C PRO A 90 33.92 -48.04 56.15
N HIS A 91 34.96 -48.37 55.36
CA HIS A 91 35.41 -49.65 54.74
C HIS A 91 34.62 -50.27 53.56
N VAL A 92 35.24 -50.50 52.39
CA VAL A 92 36.35 -51.45 52.13
C VAL A 92 37.53 -50.82 51.34
N HIS A 93 38.75 -51.09 51.84
CA HIS A 93 40.04 -50.84 51.19
C HIS A 93 40.40 -51.96 50.21
N GLY A 94 41.05 -51.62 49.09
CA GLY A 94 41.81 -52.59 48.31
C GLY A 94 42.25 -52.09 46.93
N ARG A 95 43.54 -51.73 46.83
CA ARG A 95 44.35 -51.47 45.61
C ARG A 95 44.19 -50.10 44.92
N TYR A 96 44.96 -49.14 45.39
CA TYR A 96 45.48 -48.02 44.60
C TYR A 96 46.93 -47.74 45.05
N GLN A 97 47.87 -48.61 44.69
CA GLN A 97 49.30 -48.28 44.63
C GLN A 97 50.07 -49.44 43.97
N GLU A 98 49.96 -49.52 42.64
CA GLU A 98 50.99 -50.03 41.74
C GLU A 98 50.52 -49.72 40.32
N GLY A 99 51.35 -49.01 39.55
CA GLY A 99 51.01 -48.58 38.18
C GLY A 99 51.44 -47.18 37.78
N ALA A 100 52.29 -46.49 38.57
CA ALA A 100 53.11 -45.40 38.06
C ALA A 100 54.35 -45.96 37.34
N SER A 101 54.12 -46.76 36.30
CA SER A 101 55.14 -47.24 35.35
C SER A 101 54.47 -48.24 34.41
N LEU A 102 53.80 -47.74 33.38
CA LEU A 102 53.61 -48.34 32.06
C LEU A 102 53.09 -47.21 31.15
N ILE A 103 53.94 -46.20 30.96
CA ILE A 103 53.99 -45.46 29.71
C ILE A 103 54.53 -46.48 28.70
N THR A 104 53.62 -47.30 28.18
CA THR A 104 53.84 -47.99 26.92
C THR A 104 52.93 -47.27 25.94
N ALA A 105 53.56 -46.73 24.91
CA ALA A 105 52.92 -46.07 23.80
C ALA A 105 51.90 -47.01 23.15
N GLU A 106 50.64 -46.98 23.59
CA GLU A 106 49.53 -47.25 22.69
C GLU A 106 49.27 -45.96 21.93
N ILE A 107 49.85 -45.93 20.73
CA ILE A 107 49.51 -45.03 19.66
C ILE A 107 47.98 -45.01 19.59
N PHE A 108 47.33 -43.93 20.04
CA PHE A 108 45.97 -43.62 19.64
C PHE A 108 46.01 -43.54 18.12
N SER A 109 45.64 -44.64 17.46
CA SER A 109 45.47 -44.64 16.02
C SER A 109 44.45 -43.54 15.72
N PRO A 110 44.75 -42.58 14.84
CA PRO A 110 43.80 -41.52 14.53
C PRO A 110 42.50 -42.17 14.08
N ILE A 111 41.40 -41.85 14.73
CA ILE A 111 40.07 -42.36 14.38
C ILE A 111 39.82 -41.96 12.93
N THR A 112 39.69 -42.92 12.03
CA THR A 112 39.50 -42.63 10.59
C THR A 112 38.01 -42.52 10.26
N PRO A 113 37.62 -41.76 9.23
CA PRO A 113 36.21 -41.69 8.80
C PRO A 113 35.62 -43.08 8.54
N SER A 114 36.38 -44.01 7.97
CA SER A 114 35.96 -45.39 7.72
C SER A 114 35.54 -46.18 8.98
N GLN A 115 35.96 -45.76 10.17
CA GLN A 115 35.62 -46.41 11.45
C GLN A 115 34.38 -45.82 12.12
N VAL A 116 34.03 -44.56 11.81
CA VAL A 116 32.93 -43.83 12.47
C VAL A 116 31.78 -43.47 11.54
N CYS A 117 31.99 -43.55 10.22
CA CYS A 117 30.99 -43.17 9.25
C CYS A 117 29.84 -44.16 9.18
N GLU A 118 28.70 -43.72 9.69
CA GLU A 118 27.42 -44.39 9.50
C GLU A 118 26.79 -43.93 8.18
N HIS A 119 26.16 -44.87 7.47
CA HIS A 119 25.48 -44.62 6.22
C HIS A 119 24.01 -45.03 6.33
N GLU A 120 23.12 -44.14 5.93
CA GLU A 120 21.69 -44.40 5.89
C GLU A 120 21.34 -45.28 4.67
N ARG A 121 20.67 -46.42 4.88
CA ARG A 121 20.20 -47.29 3.80
C ARG A 121 18.81 -46.85 3.34
N ILE A 122 18.67 -46.60 2.05
CA ILE A 122 17.40 -46.17 1.43
C ILE A 122 16.82 -47.34 0.65
N ASP A 123 15.94 -48.10 1.30
CA ASP A 123 15.40 -49.36 0.76
C ASP A 123 14.12 -49.17 -0.08
N PHE A 124 13.76 -47.94 -0.45
CA PHE A 124 12.60 -47.64 -1.26
C PHE A 124 12.95 -46.88 -2.55
N VAL A 125 12.09 -47.06 -3.56
CA VAL A 125 12.13 -46.33 -4.82
C VAL A 125 11.36 -45.03 -4.67
N GLN A 126 11.84 -43.96 -5.30
CA GLN A 126 11.15 -42.67 -5.35
C GLN A 126 9.69 -42.86 -5.79
N LYS A 127 8.73 -42.44 -4.95
CA LYS A 127 7.30 -42.60 -5.24
C LYS A 127 6.90 -41.75 -6.44
N LYS A 128 6.23 -42.37 -7.42
CA LYS A 128 5.55 -41.70 -8.53
C LYS A 128 4.03 -41.74 -8.33
N SER A 129 3.36 -40.65 -8.66
CA SER A 129 1.89 -40.61 -8.70
C SER A 129 1.37 -41.48 -9.83
N SER A 130 0.27 -42.21 -9.61
CA SER A 130 -0.51 -42.87 -10.66
C SER A 130 -1.75 -42.08 -11.07
N ASP A 131 -2.02 -40.96 -10.38
CA ASP A 131 -3.16 -40.08 -10.68
C ASP A 131 -2.84 -39.21 -11.90
N VAL A 132 -3.34 -39.66 -13.06
CA VAL A 132 -3.15 -39.01 -14.38
C VAL A 132 -3.66 -37.57 -14.37
N GLN A 133 -4.77 -37.30 -13.67
CA GLN A 133 -5.35 -35.96 -13.60
C GLN A 133 -4.43 -35.02 -12.82
N MET A 134 -3.90 -35.46 -11.67
CA MET A 134 -2.97 -34.67 -10.86
C MET A 134 -1.63 -34.44 -11.56
N ILE A 135 -1.10 -35.43 -12.29
CA ILE A 135 0.14 -35.27 -13.08
C ILE A 135 -0.04 -34.16 -14.12
N LYS A 136 -1.08 -34.27 -14.96
CA LYS A 136 -1.39 -33.28 -16.00
C LYS A 136 -1.49 -31.88 -15.40
N LEU A 137 -2.23 -31.78 -14.32
CA LEU A 137 -2.55 -30.55 -13.62
C LEU A 137 -1.33 -29.85 -13.00
N LYS A 138 -0.37 -30.61 -12.43
CA LYS A 138 0.86 -30.07 -11.85
C LYS A 138 1.83 -29.63 -12.93
N ARG A 139 1.95 -30.42 -14.00
CA ARG A 139 2.79 -30.07 -15.17
C ARG A 139 2.28 -28.83 -15.89
N GLU A 140 0.98 -28.73 -16.16
CA GLU A 140 0.37 -27.54 -16.75
C GLU A 140 0.68 -26.28 -15.93
N LEU A 141 0.51 -26.34 -14.60
CA LEU A 141 0.81 -25.20 -13.73
C LEU A 141 2.30 -24.82 -13.77
N TYR A 142 3.21 -25.82 -13.82
CA TYR A 142 4.64 -25.57 -13.95
C TYR A 142 4.98 -24.90 -15.28
N ASP A 143 4.42 -25.39 -16.39
CA ASP A 143 4.64 -24.85 -17.73
C ASP A 143 4.09 -23.42 -17.85
N GLU A 144 2.91 -23.15 -17.28
CA GLU A 144 2.32 -21.79 -17.20
C GLU A 144 3.23 -20.81 -16.44
N ILE A 145 3.83 -21.24 -15.33
CA ILE A 145 4.74 -20.42 -14.53
C ILE A 145 6.04 -20.16 -15.31
N LEU A 146 6.60 -21.18 -15.94
CA LEU A 146 7.79 -21.04 -16.77
C LEU A 146 7.58 -20.09 -17.95
N ASP A 147 6.44 -20.20 -18.65
CA ASP A 147 6.09 -19.30 -19.75
C ASP A 147 5.96 -17.85 -19.26
N PHE A 148 5.24 -17.63 -18.15
CA PHE A 148 5.13 -16.31 -17.52
C PHE A 148 6.50 -15.72 -17.14
N GLN A 149 7.33 -16.50 -16.47
CA GLN A 149 8.65 -16.04 -16.03
C GLN A 149 9.59 -15.80 -17.21
N SER A 150 9.53 -16.61 -18.27
CA SER A 150 10.34 -16.40 -19.48
C SER A 150 10.08 -15.04 -20.14
N LYS A 151 8.84 -14.54 -20.07
CA LYS A 151 8.42 -13.26 -20.64
C LYS A 151 8.70 -12.06 -19.73
N THR A 152 8.77 -12.28 -18.41
CA THR A 152 8.84 -11.20 -17.42
C THR A 152 10.24 -10.98 -16.86
N ILE A 153 10.92 -12.06 -16.48
CA ILE A 153 12.24 -12.02 -15.84
C ILE A 153 13.30 -12.82 -16.60
N GLY A 154 12.91 -13.73 -17.51
CA GLY A 154 13.78 -14.68 -18.20
C GLY A 154 14.02 -15.97 -17.41
N THR A 155 14.16 -17.09 -18.12
CA THR A 155 14.38 -18.43 -17.56
C THR A 155 15.55 -19.14 -18.26
N GLU A 156 16.74 -18.97 -17.72
CA GLU A 156 17.99 -19.50 -18.22
C GLU A 156 18.19 -20.98 -17.85
N THR A 157 18.74 -21.74 -18.78
CA THR A 157 19.30 -23.08 -18.56
C THR A 157 20.61 -23.00 -17.76
N LEU A 158 21.08 -24.13 -17.23
CA LEU A 158 22.35 -24.18 -16.50
C LEU A 158 23.52 -23.67 -17.35
N SER A 159 23.58 -24.06 -18.63
CA SER A 159 24.64 -23.62 -19.55
C SER A 159 24.62 -22.11 -19.80
N GLU A 160 23.42 -21.53 -19.97
CA GLU A 160 23.26 -20.09 -20.13
C GLU A 160 23.67 -19.34 -18.86
N LEU A 161 23.25 -19.83 -17.68
CA LEU A 161 23.64 -19.26 -16.38
C LEU A 161 25.17 -19.25 -16.20
N MET A 162 25.83 -20.35 -16.53
CA MET A 162 27.29 -20.47 -16.40
C MET A 162 28.07 -19.68 -17.45
N ALA A 163 27.41 -19.26 -18.53
CA ALA A 163 27.97 -18.36 -19.54
C ALA A 163 27.81 -16.88 -19.17
N MET A 164 26.97 -16.54 -18.19
CA MET A 164 26.79 -15.16 -17.72
C MET A 164 28.08 -14.63 -17.10
N LYS A 165 28.28 -13.31 -17.19
CA LYS A 165 29.40 -12.67 -16.51
C LYS A 165 29.15 -12.67 -15.00
N SER A 166 30.01 -13.35 -14.26
CA SER A 166 30.04 -13.34 -12.80
C SER A 166 31.17 -12.43 -12.30
N GLN A 167 30.96 -11.75 -11.17
CA GLN A 167 32.02 -11.02 -10.49
C GLN A 167 33.10 -11.94 -9.91
N TRP A 168 32.75 -13.21 -9.66
CA TRP A 168 33.62 -14.19 -9.06
C TRP A 168 34.47 -14.89 -10.11
N ASP A 169 35.78 -14.95 -9.85
CA ASP A 169 36.70 -15.75 -10.64
C ASP A 169 37.04 -17.03 -9.89
N MET A 170 36.59 -18.17 -10.42
CA MET A 170 36.76 -19.47 -9.77
C MET A 170 38.21 -19.96 -9.76
N ARG A 171 39.08 -19.40 -10.62
CA ARG A 171 40.50 -19.79 -10.73
C ARG A 171 41.47 -18.64 -10.47
N GLY A 172 40.98 -17.41 -10.44
CA GLY A 172 41.78 -16.22 -10.21
C GLY A 172 41.73 -15.68 -8.79
N PRO A 173 42.21 -14.43 -8.59
CA PRO A 173 42.40 -13.86 -7.27
C PRO A 173 41.08 -13.46 -6.58
N ASN A 174 40.01 -13.19 -7.33
CA ASN A 174 38.71 -12.82 -6.79
C ASN A 174 37.80 -14.03 -6.58
N ARG A 175 38.29 -15.00 -5.81
CA ARG A 175 37.60 -16.25 -5.53
C ARG A 175 36.70 -16.11 -4.29
N PRO A 176 35.41 -16.51 -4.35
CA PRO A 176 34.48 -16.29 -3.23
C PRO A 176 34.81 -17.20 -2.06
N LYS A 177 34.72 -16.64 -0.84
CA LYS A 177 34.70 -17.44 0.38
C LYS A 177 33.27 -17.91 0.64
N VAL A 178 33.12 -19.21 0.84
CA VAL A 178 31.83 -19.83 1.15
C VAL A 178 31.91 -20.56 2.49
N THR A 179 31.07 -20.18 3.45
CA THR A 179 30.87 -20.96 4.67
C THR A 179 29.63 -21.84 4.52
N VAL A 180 29.80 -23.13 4.76
CA VAL A 180 28.72 -24.13 4.66
C VAL A 180 28.27 -24.51 6.07
N LEU A 181 26.97 -24.44 6.35
CA LEU A 181 26.37 -24.80 7.62
C LEU A 181 25.56 -26.08 7.41
N LEU A 182 25.99 -27.17 8.07
CA LEU A 182 25.32 -28.45 8.05
C LEU A 182 24.52 -28.61 9.35
N ASN A 183 23.20 -28.53 9.27
CA ASN A 183 22.35 -28.65 10.46
C ASN A 183 21.93 -30.11 10.67
N HIS A 184 22.48 -30.77 11.70
CA HIS A 184 22.22 -32.18 12.01
C HIS A 184 21.43 -32.38 13.28
N PHE A 185 20.42 -33.26 13.23
CA PHE A 185 19.66 -33.65 14.41
C PHE A 185 19.68 -35.16 14.67
N LYS A 186 19.16 -35.99 13.77
CA LYS A 186 19.06 -37.46 13.98
C LYS A 186 19.56 -38.30 12.82
N ARG A 187 19.80 -37.70 11.65
CA ARG A 187 20.18 -38.41 10.43
C ARG A 187 21.63 -38.94 10.47
N LYS A 188 21.90 -39.92 9.61
CA LYS A 188 23.20 -40.61 9.48
C LYS A 188 23.83 -40.31 8.11
N THR A 189 23.84 -39.04 7.74
CA THR A 189 24.22 -38.53 6.42
C THR A 189 25.46 -37.62 6.47
N LEU A 190 25.97 -37.31 7.67
CA LEU A 190 27.04 -36.33 7.87
C LEU A 190 28.30 -36.69 7.07
N CYS A 191 28.71 -37.96 7.06
CA CYS A 191 29.88 -38.37 6.29
C CYS A 191 29.71 -38.14 4.80
N SER A 192 28.55 -38.50 4.23
CA SER A 192 28.28 -38.27 2.81
C SER A 192 28.27 -36.78 2.46
N GLN A 193 27.78 -35.92 3.36
CA GLN A 193 27.86 -34.47 3.18
C GLN A 193 29.31 -33.96 3.25
N LEU A 194 30.10 -34.38 4.24
CA LEU A 194 31.49 -33.97 4.38
C LEU A 194 32.36 -34.45 3.21
N ASP A 195 32.21 -35.71 2.79
CA ASP A 195 32.91 -36.28 1.64
C ASP A 195 32.60 -35.50 0.36
N SER A 196 31.32 -35.16 0.15
CA SER A 196 30.92 -34.36 -1.01
C SER A 196 31.49 -32.94 -0.96
N LEU A 197 31.47 -32.30 0.22
CA LEU A 197 32.01 -30.94 0.40
C LEU A 197 33.52 -30.88 0.18
N LEU A 198 34.26 -31.88 0.65
CA LEU A 198 35.71 -31.97 0.44
C LEU A 198 36.08 -32.18 -1.03
N GLN A 199 35.18 -32.77 -1.82
CA GLN A 199 35.35 -33.00 -3.25
C GLN A 199 34.74 -31.92 -4.15
N GLN A 200 34.32 -30.78 -3.59
CA GLN A 200 33.77 -29.68 -4.38
C GLN A 200 34.81 -29.11 -5.35
N SER A 201 34.39 -28.91 -6.59
CA SER A 201 35.13 -28.18 -7.63
C SER A 201 35.54 -26.77 -7.21
N LEU A 202 34.70 -26.10 -6.42
CA LEU A 202 35.04 -24.91 -5.67
C LEU A 202 35.20 -25.29 -4.18
N PRO A 203 36.43 -25.34 -3.63
CA PRO A 203 36.62 -25.59 -2.21
C PRO A 203 35.87 -24.58 -1.34
N PHE A 204 35.23 -25.07 -0.27
CA PHE A 204 34.65 -24.22 0.77
C PHE A 204 35.74 -23.49 1.58
N HIS A 205 35.35 -22.38 2.20
CA HIS A 205 36.19 -21.64 3.14
C HIS A 205 36.14 -22.28 4.53
N GLN A 206 34.93 -22.51 5.04
CA GLN A 206 34.67 -23.18 6.32
C GLN A 206 33.42 -24.07 6.24
N VAL A 207 33.37 -25.11 7.05
CA VAL A 207 32.17 -25.92 7.29
C VAL A 207 31.87 -25.90 8.78
N TRP A 208 30.65 -25.52 9.14
CA TRP A 208 30.15 -25.60 10.51
C TRP A 208 29.09 -26.67 10.60
N VAL A 209 29.40 -27.73 11.33
CA VAL A 209 28.45 -28.80 11.63
C VAL A 209 27.72 -28.43 12.92
N LEU A 210 26.43 -28.14 12.80
CA LEU A 210 25.58 -27.70 13.89
C LEU A 210 24.81 -28.87 14.49
N SER A 211 24.84 -28.99 15.81
CA SER A 211 24.15 -30.03 16.56
C SER A 211 23.44 -29.41 17.76
N PHE A 212 22.22 -28.92 17.55
CA PHE A 212 21.43 -28.23 18.58
C PHE A 212 20.39 -29.17 19.18
N GLY A 213 20.56 -29.54 20.46
CA GLY A 213 19.70 -30.47 21.19
C GLY A 213 19.64 -31.88 20.58
N SER A 214 20.59 -32.24 19.72
CA SER A 214 20.63 -33.53 19.03
C SER A 214 20.94 -34.66 20.02
N PRO A 215 20.19 -35.78 19.98
CA PRO A 215 20.55 -36.98 20.74
C PRO A 215 21.83 -37.66 20.22
N ASN A 216 22.27 -37.31 19.00
CA ASN A 216 23.42 -37.91 18.33
C ASN A 216 24.69 -37.05 18.45
N GLU A 217 24.71 -36.02 19.30
CA GLU A 217 25.82 -35.05 19.42
C GLU A 217 27.19 -35.73 19.51
N HIS A 218 27.35 -36.70 20.42
CA HIS A 218 28.62 -37.41 20.61
C HIS A 218 29.08 -38.15 19.34
N SER A 219 28.15 -38.78 18.62
CA SER A 219 28.47 -39.49 17.38
C SER A 219 28.86 -38.53 16.27
N LEU A 220 28.10 -37.43 16.11
CA LEU A 220 28.38 -36.40 15.12
C LEU A 220 29.72 -35.71 15.37
N LYS A 221 30.05 -35.42 16.64
CA LYS A 221 31.34 -34.85 17.03
C LYS A 221 32.51 -35.77 16.68
N ARG A 222 32.40 -37.07 17.01
CA ARG A 222 33.42 -38.08 16.65
C ARG A 222 33.62 -38.19 15.14
N ILE A 223 32.54 -38.06 14.35
CA ILE A 223 32.64 -38.02 12.90
C ILE A 223 33.46 -36.81 12.46
N VAL A 224 33.13 -35.59 12.91
CA VAL A 224 33.87 -34.38 12.53
C VAL A 224 35.36 -34.46 12.91
N GLU A 225 35.66 -34.93 14.12
CA GLU A 225 37.04 -35.10 14.60
C GLU A 225 37.84 -36.10 13.74
N SER A 226 37.19 -37.12 13.17
CA SER A 226 37.86 -38.13 12.32
C SER A 226 38.34 -37.60 10.97
N TYR A 227 37.74 -36.52 10.46
CA TYR A 227 38.17 -35.91 9.18
C TYR A 227 39.45 -35.09 9.31
N ASN A 228 39.80 -34.64 10.53
CA ASN A 228 41.03 -33.89 10.83
C ASN A 228 41.32 -32.72 9.86
N ASP A 229 40.29 -31.93 9.51
CA ASP A 229 40.41 -30.75 8.66
C ASP A 229 40.11 -29.49 9.47
N SER A 230 41.11 -28.60 9.59
CA SER A 230 41.00 -27.35 10.35
C SER A 230 39.89 -26.40 9.88
N ARG A 231 39.36 -26.59 8.67
CA ARG A 231 38.26 -25.79 8.11
C ARG A 231 36.88 -26.30 8.55
N ILE A 232 36.80 -27.49 9.15
CA ILE A 232 35.56 -28.10 9.62
C ILE A 232 35.48 -27.92 11.14
N SER A 233 34.43 -27.27 11.60
CA SER A 233 34.17 -27.02 13.03
C SER A 233 32.86 -27.67 13.45
N PHE A 234 32.84 -28.22 14.66
CA PHE A 234 31.64 -28.75 15.29
C PHE A 234 31.12 -27.75 16.33
N ILE A 235 29.85 -27.36 16.19
CA ILE A 235 29.19 -26.42 17.09
C ILE A 235 27.95 -27.11 17.65
N SER A 236 27.92 -27.34 18.96
CA SER A 236 26.77 -27.94 19.63
C SER A 236 26.19 -27.06 20.71
N SER A 237 24.95 -27.38 21.08
CA SER A 237 24.22 -26.77 22.18
C SER A 237 23.30 -27.82 22.77
N SER A 238 23.19 -27.86 24.10
CA SER A 238 22.18 -28.69 24.77
C SER A 238 20.76 -28.17 24.54
N TYR A 239 20.62 -26.87 24.23
CA TYR A 239 19.35 -26.26 23.85
C TYR A 239 19.08 -26.44 22.34
N ASP A 240 17.85 -26.85 22.00
CA ASP A 240 17.37 -27.01 20.63
C ASP A 240 16.83 -25.68 20.08
N PHE A 241 17.64 -25.01 19.25
CA PHE A 241 17.29 -23.77 18.55
C PHE A 241 16.36 -23.97 17.34
N LYS A 242 15.83 -25.18 17.15
CA LYS A 242 14.89 -25.54 16.08
C LYS A 242 15.44 -25.11 14.71
N TYR A 243 14.58 -24.66 13.82
CA TYR A 243 14.93 -24.37 12.43
C TYR A 243 15.64 -23.02 12.23
N TYR A 244 15.46 -22.05 13.13
CA TYR A 244 16.05 -20.71 12.99
C TYR A 244 17.51 -20.66 13.45
N GLY A 245 17.93 -21.56 14.35
CA GLY A 245 19.28 -21.56 14.93
C GLY A 245 20.40 -21.57 13.89
N ARG A 246 20.24 -22.33 12.81
CA ARG A 246 21.22 -22.40 11.71
C ARG A 246 21.41 -21.06 10.98
N PHE A 247 20.33 -20.30 10.79
CA PHE A 247 20.39 -18.97 10.19
C PHE A 247 20.96 -17.93 11.16
N GLN A 248 20.68 -18.08 12.46
CA GLN A 248 21.29 -17.23 13.49
C GLN A 248 22.81 -17.43 13.53
N MET A 249 23.27 -18.67 13.44
CA MET A 249 24.70 -18.98 13.38
C MET A 249 25.36 -18.39 12.13
N ALA A 250 24.69 -18.46 10.98
CA ALA A 250 25.19 -17.88 9.73
C ALA A 250 25.52 -16.37 9.82
N LEU A 251 24.97 -15.63 10.78
CA LEU A 251 25.31 -14.21 10.99
C LEU A 251 26.76 -13.99 11.47
N GLN A 252 27.42 -15.02 12.00
CA GLN A 252 28.79 -14.94 12.52
C GLN A 252 29.88 -15.20 11.47
N THR A 253 29.50 -15.51 10.24
CA THR A 253 30.48 -15.83 9.21
C THR A 253 31.19 -14.58 8.67
N GLU A 254 32.48 -14.70 8.40
CA GLU A 254 33.29 -13.69 7.71
C GLU A 254 33.38 -13.94 6.20
N ALA A 255 32.67 -14.96 5.69
CA ALA A 255 32.63 -15.33 4.29
C ALA A 255 31.72 -14.41 3.45
N ASP A 256 31.98 -14.34 2.15
CA ASP A 256 31.16 -13.57 1.20
C ASP A 256 29.76 -14.18 1.04
N LEU A 257 29.72 -15.52 1.00
CA LEU A 257 28.56 -16.33 0.71
C LEU A 257 28.36 -17.41 1.77
N VAL A 258 27.11 -17.80 1.98
CA VAL A 258 26.71 -18.80 2.96
C VAL A 258 25.86 -19.85 2.29
N TYR A 259 26.15 -21.13 2.57
CA TYR A 259 25.35 -22.26 2.15
C TYR A 259 24.79 -23.01 3.35
N ILE A 260 23.49 -22.93 3.59
CA ILE A 260 22.81 -23.60 4.71
C ILE A 260 22.09 -24.84 4.15
N VAL A 261 22.35 -26.00 4.74
CA VAL A 261 21.94 -27.30 4.19
C VAL A 261 21.35 -28.17 5.29
N ASP A 262 20.16 -28.74 5.03
CA ASP A 262 19.51 -29.71 5.92
C ASP A 262 20.26 -31.06 5.91
N ASP A 263 20.02 -31.90 6.93
CA ASP A 263 20.69 -33.19 7.11
C ASP A 263 20.21 -34.29 6.16
N ASP A 264 19.30 -34.00 5.23
CA ASP A 264 18.85 -34.94 4.19
C ASP A 264 19.30 -34.56 2.78
N MET A 265 20.20 -33.57 2.65
CA MET A 265 20.64 -33.04 1.36
C MET A 265 22.10 -33.34 1.08
N ILE A 266 22.41 -34.04 -0.02
CA ILE A 266 23.80 -34.33 -0.42
C ILE A 266 24.10 -33.58 -1.73
N PRO A 267 24.77 -32.42 -1.67
CA PRO A 267 25.06 -31.63 -2.87
C PRO A 267 26.02 -32.39 -3.80
N GLY A 268 25.90 -32.20 -5.11
CA GLY A 268 26.88 -32.68 -6.09
C GLY A 268 28.17 -31.85 -6.07
N LYS A 269 29.24 -32.39 -6.65
CA LYS A 269 30.61 -31.80 -6.61
C LYS A 269 30.75 -30.43 -7.29
N LYS A 270 29.80 -30.05 -8.15
CA LYS A 270 29.81 -28.76 -8.86
C LYS A 270 28.95 -27.69 -8.19
N MET A 271 28.25 -28.02 -7.09
CA MET A 271 27.24 -27.14 -6.52
C MET A 271 27.78 -25.81 -5.99
N LEU A 272 28.88 -25.82 -5.22
CA LEU A 272 29.45 -24.57 -4.72
C LEU A 272 29.92 -23.66 -5.85
N GLN A 273 30.48 -24.24 -6.92
CA GLN A 273 30.89 -23.50 -8.11
C GLN A 273 29.69 -22.85 -8.81
N ILE A 274 28.64 -23.64 -9.07
CA ILE A 274 27.43 -23.17 -9.76
C ILE A 274 26.74 -22.07 -8.94
N LEU A 275 26.45 -22.34 -7.66
CA LEU A 275 25.77 -21.40 -6.77
C LEU A 275 26.55 -20.08 -6.64
N SER A 276 27.86 -20.17 -6.41
CA SER A 276 28.71 -18.99 -6.28
C SER A 276 28.74 -18.20 -7.59
N HIS A 277 28.90 -18.87 -8.74
CA HIS A 277 28.91 -18.21 -10.04
C HIS A 277 27.61 -17.44 -10.27
N VAL A 278 26.46 -18.09 -10.10
CA VAL A 278 25.13 -17.49 -10.33
C VAL A 278 24.89 -16.33 -9.36
N ALA A 279 25.20 -16.50 -8.07
CA ALA A 279 25.11 -15.41 -7.08
C ALA A 279 26.06 -14.24 -7.36
N GLY A 280 27.09 -14.42 -8.20
CA GLY A 280 27.95 -13.33 -8.65
C GLY A 280 27.49 -12.63 -9.93
N THR A 281 26.41 -13.09 -10.56
CA THR A 281 25.87 -12.45 -11.76
C THR A 281 25.05 -11.22 -11.39
N GLU A 282 25.04 -10.20 -12.27
CA GLU A 282 24.28 -8.97 -12.03
C GLU A 282 22.78 -9.24 -11.81
N LYS A 283 22.23 -10.24 -12.50
CA LYS A 283 20.82 -10.62 -12.43
C LYS A 283 20.45 -11.30 -11.11
N TYR A 284 21.31 -12.16 -10.58
CA TYR A 284 21.00 -13.01 -9.42
C TYR A 284 21.76 -12.66 -8.14
N LYS A 285 22.61 -11.63 -8.13
CA LYS A 285 23.34 -11.20 -6.93
C LYS A 285 22.47 -10.85 -5.72
N ASN A 286 21.24 -10.38 -5.96
CA ASN A 286 20.27 -10.06 -4.92
C ASN A 286 19.21 -11.16 -4.81
N SER A 287 19.63 -12.38 -4.50
CA SER A 287 18.73 -13.52 -4.40
C SER A 287 19.20 -14.55 -3.37
N VAL A 288 18.27 -15.45 -3.00
CA VAL A 288 18.59 -16.72 -2.37
C VAL A 288 18.38 -17.83 -3.41
N LEU A 289 19.40 -18.66 -3.57
CA LEU A 289 19.46 -19.76 -4.52
C LEU A 289 19.37 -21.09 -3.77
N GLY A 290 18.71 -22.08 -4.36
CA GLY A 290 18.61 -23.41 -3.77
C GLY A 290 18.27 -24.46 -4.82
N SER A 291 18.14 -25.70 -4.35
CA SER A 291 17.80 -26.85 -5.21
C SER A 291 16.36 -27.31 -5.04
N ILE A 292 15.69 -26.90 -3.97
CA ILE A 292 14.31 -27.25 -3.69
C ILE A 292 13.54 -25.99 -3.31
N GLY A 293 12.33 -25.84 -3.86
CA GLY A 293 11.46 -24.72 -3.60
C GLY A 293 9.98 -25.07 -3.62
N ARG A 294 9.19 -24.09 -3.19
CA ARG A 294 7.74 -24.17 -3.10
C ARG A 294 7.12 -22.97 -3.76
N ILE A 295 6.06 -23.22 -4.51
CA ILE A 295 5.13 -22.21 -5.01
C ILE A 295 3.85 -22.38 -4.21
N LEU A 296 3.38 -21.31 -3.59
CA LEU A 296 2.22 -21.30 -2.71
C LEU A 296 0.92 -21.51 -3.48
N PRO A 297 -0.17 -21.87 -2.77
CA PRO A 297 -1.48 -22.06 -3.35
C PRO A 297 -2.02 -20.85 -4.13
N PHE A 298 -2.74 -21.13 -5.21
CA PHE A 298 -3.42 -20.12 -6.02
C PHE A 298 -4.83 -19.88 -5.46
N ARG A 299 -5.36 -18.66 -5.65
CA ARG A 299 -6.71 -18.32 -5.15
C ARG A 299 -7.77 -19.19 -5.80
N GLN A 300 -8.66 -19.75 -4.99
CA GLN A 300 -9.79 -20.57 -5.45
C GLN A 300 -10.91 -19.72 -6.08
N LYS A 301 -11.84 -20.37 -6.80
CA LYS A 301 -13.01 -19.72 -7.43
C LYS A 301 -13.91 -18.98 -6.44
N ASP A 302 -13.96 -19.43 -5.19
CA ASP A 302 -14.74 -18.81 -4.11
C ASP A 302 -13.96 -17.67 -3.39
N PHE A 303 -12.86 -17.21 -3.98
CA PHE A 303 -11.95 -16.18 -3.46
C PHE A 303 -11.18 -16.55 -2.19
N THR A 304 -11.21 -17.81 -1.76
CA THR A 304 -10.39 -18.28 -0.64
C THR A 304 -9.02 -18.73 -1.10
N PHE A 305 -8.10 -18.78 -0.14
CA PHE A 305 -6.77 -19.36 -0.31
C PHE A 305 -6.71 -20.68 0.46
N PRO A 306 -6.49 -21.82 -0.22
CA PRO A 306 -6.53 -23.12 0.44
C PRO A 306 -5.24 -23.39 1.21
N SER A 307 -5.28 -24.38 2.11
CA SER A 307 -4.07 -24.84 2.79
C SER A 307 -3.00 -25.30 1.82
N TYR A 308 -1.72 -25.03 2.11
CA TYR A 308 -0.60 -25.50 1.29
C TYR A 308 -0.46 -27.03 1.25
N ARG A 309 -1.13 -27.77 2.17
CA ARG A 309 -1.21 -29.23 2.17
C ARG A 309 -2.59 -29.79 1.76
N LYS A 310 -3.49 -28.99 1.17
CA LYS A 310 -4.82 -29.49 0.77
C LYS A 310 -4.70 -30.61 -0.28
N PHE A 311 -4.99 -31.85 0.14
CA PHE A 311 -4.90 -33.05 -0.68
C PHE A 311 -5.87 -32.99 -1.87
N ARG A 312 -5.44 -33.50 -3.05
CA ARG A 312 -6.22 -33.57 -4.31
C ARG A 312 -6.66 -32.23 -4.93
N SER A 313 -6.04 -31.09 -4.61
CA SER A 313 -6.40 -29.82 -5.25
C SER A 313 -5.33 -29.33 -6.24
N LYS A 314 -5.77 -28.92 -7.45
CA LYS A 314 -4.96 -28.19 -8.47
C LYS A 314 -4.23 -27.00 -7.87
N GLU A 315 -4.90 -26.40 -6.91
CA GLU A 315 -4.65 -25.06 -6.41
C GLU A 315 -3.72 -25.07 -5.19
N ALA A 316 -3.20 -26.21 -4.75
CA ALA A 316 -2.33 -26.33 -3.56
C ALA A 316 -0.86 -25.90 -3.80
N GLY A 317 -0.53 -25.32 -4.96
CA GLY A 317 0.82 -24.86 -5.29
C GLY A 317 1.72 -25.94 -5.92
N LEU A 318 3.04 -25.72 -5.95
CA LEU A 318 4.03 -26.67 -6.48
C LEU A 318 5.16 -26.93 -5.48
N TYR A 319 5.69 -28.15 -5.51
CA TYR A 319 7.04 -28.47 -5.04
C TYR A 319 7.96 -28.43 -6.25
N LEU A 320 9.20 -27.99 -6.14
CA LEU A 320 10.15 -28.00 -7.24
C LEU A 320 11.52 -28.44 -6.75
N PRO A 321 12.18 -29.43 -7.39
CA PRO A 321 11.59 -30.37 -8.36
C PRO A 321 10.45 -31.19 -7.74
N ASP A 322 9.60 -31.80 -8.56
CA ASP A 322 8.55 -32.73 -8.07
C ASP A 322 8.60 -34.05 -8.87
N PRO A 323 9.53 -34.95 -8.52
CA PRO A 323 9.68 -36.21 -9.24
C PRO A 323 8.43 -37.10 -9.17
N ALA A 324 7.55 -36.90 -8.17
CA ALA A 324 6.31 -37.65 -8.07
C ALA A 324 5.33 -37.33 -9.22
N TYR A 325 5.46 -36.17 -9.86
CA TYR A 325 4.69 -35.73 -11.01
C TYR A 325 5.56 -35.50 -12.26
N ASP A 326 6.77 -36.08 -12.27
CA ASP A 326 7.78 -35.97 -13.33
C ASP A 326 8.14 -34.51 -13.68
N ILE A 327 8.28 -33.65 -12.66
CA ILE A 327 8.74 -32.27 -12.84
C ILE A 327 10.22 -32.19 -12.48
N THR A 328 11.06 -31.92 -13.47
CA THR A 328 12.49 -31.61 -13.30
C THR A 328 12.77 -30.17 -13.69
N VAL A 329 13.66 -29.52 -12.95
CA VAL A 329 14.01 -28.11 -13.16
C VAL A 329 15.19 -28.04 -14.13
N GLN A 330 14.91 -27.74 -15.41
CA GLN A 330 15.93 -27.61 -16.46
C GLN A 330 16.27 -26.14 -16.78
N LYS A 331 15.41 -25.23 -16.33
CA LYS A 331 15.60 -23.78 -16.37
C LYS A 331 15.39 -23.22 -14.97
N ILE A 332 16.10 -22.16 -14.62
CA ILE A 332 15.93 -21.51 -13.32
C ILE A 332 14.50 -21.03 -13.13
N VAL A 333 13.94 -21.26 -11.95
CA VAL A 333 12.56 -20.89 -11.62
C VAL A 333 12.54 -20.05 -10.35
N GLN A 334 11.89 -18.88 -10.42
CA GLN A 334 11.58 -18.11 -9.24
C GLN A 334 10.43 -18.78 -8.48
N VAL A 335 10.61 -19.00 -7.19
CA VAL A 335 9.65 -19.66 -6.31
C VAL A 335 9.22 -18.73 -5.17
N ASP A 336 8.18 -19.11 -4.44
CA ASP A 336 7.71 -18.34 -3.28
C ASP A 336 8.59 -18.56 -2.06
N PHE A 337 9.20 -19.73 -1.90
CA PHE A 337 10.27 -19.91 -0.92
C PHE A 337 11.10 -21.16 -1.25
N LEU A 338 12.34 -21.20 -0.74
CA LEU A 338 13.20 -22.36 -0.84
C LEU A 338 13.07 -23.25 0.39
N SER A 339 13.33 -24.54 0.24
CA SER A 339 13.36 -25.51 1.34
C SER A 339 14.62 -26.36 1.25
N SER A 340 15.08 -26.90 2.38
CA SER A 340 16.19 -27.85 2.50
C SER A 340 17.60 -27.32 2.17
N SER A 341 17.72 -26.32 1.30
CA SER A 341 18.99 -25.67 0.99
C SER A 341 18.82 -24.18 0.66
N TRP A 342 19.70 -23.34 1.21
CA TRP A 342 19.69 -21.88 1.00
C TRP A 342 21.11 -21.37 0.79
N PHE A 343 21.34 -20.76 -0.35
CA PHE A 343 22.60 -20.13 -0.71
C PHE A 343 22.38 -18.65 -1.00
N LEU A 344 23.07 -17.79 -0.27
CA LEU A 344 22.91 -16.33 -0.34
C LEU A 344 24.15 -15.62 0.17
N SER A 345 24.23 -14.30 -0.07
CA SER A 345 25.28 -13.50 0.57
C SER A 345 25.09 -13.47 2.09
N ALA A 346 26.19 -13.40 2.83
CA ALA A 346 26.15 -13.29 4.29
C ALA A 346 25.34 -12.06 4.76
N GLU A 347 25.31 -10.99 3.96
CA GLU A 347 24.51 -9.80 4.25
C GLU A 347 23.00 -10.10 4.24
N LEU A 348 22.52 -10.89 3.28
CA LEU A 348 21.10 -11.17 3.10
C LEU A 348 20.52 -12.04 4.23
N VAL A 349 21.34 -12.82 4.93
CA VAL A 349 20.92 -13.60 6.11
C VAL A 349 20.31 -12.70 7.19
N LYS A 350 20.79 -11.45 7.32
CA LYS A 350 20.28 -10.46 8.29
C LYS A 350 18.80 -10.16 8.08
N ALA A 351 18.28 -10.32 6.86
CA ALA A 351 16.89 -10.02 6.56
C ALA A 351 15.91 -10.87 7.37
N LEU A 352 16.25 -12.14 7.64
CA LEU A 352 15.37 -13.07 8.38
C LEU A 352 14.92 -12.52 9.74
N PHE A 353 15.76 -11.68 10.36
CA PHE A 353 15.58 -11.17 11.72
C PHE A 353 15.18 -9.69 11.75
N ILE A 354 14.80 -9.10 10.62
CA ILE A 354 14.23 -7.73 10.59
C ILE A 354 12.91 -7.73 11.36
N GLU A 355 11.99 -8.62 11.00
CA GLU A 355 10.77 -8.88 11.77
C GLU A 355 10.91 -10.13 12.63
N THR A 356 10.37 -10.06 13.85
CA THR A 356 10.26 -11.24 14.71
C THR A 356 9.22 -12.20 14.12
N PRO A 357 9.55 -13.48 13.86
CA PRO A 357 8.58 -14.45 13.37
C PRO A 357 7.51 -14.74 14.43
N SER A 358 6.32 -15.14 14.00
CA SER A 358 5.22 -15.52 14.92
C SER A 358 5.55 -16.74 15.79
N THR A 359 6.51 -17.56 15.34
CA THR A 359 7.02 -18.72 16.04
C THR A 359 8.40 -19.06 15.53
N PHE A 360 9.26 -19.56 16.42
CA PHE A 360 10.56 -20.14 16.06
C PHE A 360 10.50 -21.65 15.80
N MET A 361 9.30 -22.26 15.91
CA MET A 361 9.12 -23.71 15.80
C MET A 361 9.14 -24.23 14.36
N THR A 362 8.85 -23.41 13.36
CA THR A 362 8.88 -23.73 11.91
C THR A 362 8.64 -22.47 11.08
N GLY A 363 8.85 -22.54 9.77
CA GLY A 363 8.45 -21.50 8.80
C GLY A 363 9.54 -20.48 8.51
N GLU A 364 10.76 -20.76 8.96
CA GLU A 364 11.98 -20.02 8.66
C GLU A 364 12.23 -19.87 7.17
N ASP A 365 11.85 -20.89 6.40
CA ASP A 365 11.99 -20.96 4.96
C ASP A 365 11.16 -19.89 4.25
N LEU A 366 9.86 -19.87 4.54
CA LEU A 366 8.92 -18.87 4.05
C LEU A 366 9.23 -17.48 4.62
N HIS A 367 9.55 -17.38 5.91
CA HIS A 367 9.86 -16.11 6.57
C HIS A 367 11.10 -15.47 5.94
N LEU A 368 12.14 -16.23 5.64
CA LEU A 368 13.34 -15.74 4.94
C LEU A 368 12.96 -15.10 3.60
N SER A 369 12.28 -15.85 2.74
CA SER A 369 11.89 -15.38 1.40
C SER A 369 10.97 -14.16 1.47
N TYR A 370 10.06 -14.13 2.43
CA TYR A 370 9.20 -12.98 2.72
C TYR A 370 10.01 -11.73 3.12
N GLN A 371 10.89 -11.84 4.12
CA GLN A 371 11.70 -10.72 4.60
C GLN A 371 12.66 -10.20 3.50
N LEU A 372 13.27 -11.12 2.75
CA LEU A 372 14.13 -10.80 1.60
C LEU A 372 13.38 -10.01 0.54
N GLN A 373 12.18 -10.44 0.16
CA GLN A 373 11.39 -9.72 -0.83
C GLN A 373 10.93 -8.36 -0.30
N LYS A 374 10.41 -8.32 0.93
CA LYS A 374 9.82 -7.12 1.55
C LYS A 374 10.84 -6.03 1.79
N TYR A 375 12.02 -6.36 2.32
CA TYR A 375 13.02 -5.37 2.77
C TYR A 375 14.24 -5.25 1.87
N ARG A 376 14.56 -6.28 1.08
CA ARG A 376 15.76 -6.30 0.22
C ARG A 376 15.44 -6.36 -1.26
N ASN A 377 14.17 -6.47 -1.65
CA ASN A 377 13.75 -6.75 -3.03
C ASN A 377 14.47 -7.98 -3.64
N ALA A 378 14.81 -8.96 -2.79
CA ALA A 378 15.52 -10.17 -3.19
C ALA A 378 14.53 -11.30 -3.52
N GLY A 379 14.85 -12.10 -4.55
CA GLY A 379 14.04 -13.23 -5.00
C GLY A 379 14.55 -14.58 -4.48
N SER A 380 13.70 -15.61 -4.53
CA SER A 380 14.05 -17.00 -4.22
C SER A 380 14.03 -17.83 -5.50
N PHE A 381 15.10 -18.56 -5.81
CA PHE A 381 15.23 -19.28 -7.08
C PHE A 381 15.70 -20.72 -6.91
N VAL A 382 15.01 -21.64 -7.59
CA VAL A 382 15.46 -23.02 -7.74
C VAL A 382 16.33 -23.12 -8.98
N LEU A 383 17.58 -23.56 -8.80
CA LEU A 383 18.54 -23.72 -9.89
C LEU A 383 18.20 -24.91 -10.79
N PRO A 384 18.52 -24.80 -12.10
CA PRO A 384 18.40 -25.92 -13.01
C PRO A 384 19.53 -26.94 -12.82
N VAL A 385 19.25 -28.19 -13.19
CA VAL A 385 20.22 -29.30 -13.17
C VAL A 385 20.50 -29.82 -14.58
N ASP A 386 21.69 -30.36 -14.80
CA ASP A 386 21.97 -31.19 -15.97
C ASP A 386 21.53 -32.64 -15.66
N LEU A 387 20.55 -33.14 -16.42
CA LEU A 387 20.01 -34.48 -16.23
C LEU A 387 21.02 -35.60 -16.51
N THR A 388 22.09 -35.30 -17.23
CA THR A 388 23.16 -36.24 -17.58
C THR A 388 24.34 -36.18 -16.61
N ASP A 389 24.43 -35.12 -15.80
CA ASP A 389 25.53 -34.90 -14.85
C ASP A 389 25.02 -34.68 -13.42
N LYS A 390 25.03 -35.77 -12.65
CA LYS A 390 24.65 -35.76 -11.22
C LYS A 390 25.52 -34.86 -10.35
N GLU A 391 26.72 -34.47 -10.79
CA GLU A 391 27.57 -33.56 -10.03
C GLU A 391 26.99 -32.14 -9.97
N THR A 392 26.05 -31.80 -10.86
CA THR A 392 25.34 -30.51 -10.90
C THR A 392 24.09 -30.46 -10.02
N TRP A 393 23.73 -31.56 -9.36
CA TRP A 393 22.48 -31.65 -8.61
C TRP A 393 22.67 -31.13 -7.20
N GLY A 394 21.79 -30.24 -6.73
CA GLY A 394 21.85 -29.76 -5.35
C GLY A 394 21.44 -30.79 -4.31
N ASP A 395 20.83 -31.88 -4.75
CA ASP A 395 20.59 -33.09 -3.99
C ASP A 395 20.72 -34.31 -4.90
N SER A 396 21.80 -35.05 -4.70
CA SER A 396 22.09 -36.27 -5.46
C SER A 396 21.29 -37.48 -4.97
N GLU A 397 20.59 -37.36 -3.83
CA GLU A 397 19.85 -38.45 -3.18
C GLU A 397 18.49 -38.00 -2.63
N HIS A 398 17.63 -37.55 -3.55
CA HIS A 398 16.32 -36.95 -3.26
C HIS A 398 15.32 -37.85 -2.52
N ARG A 399 15.60 -39.14 -2.37
CA ARG A 399 14.74 -40.05 -1.63
C ARG A 399 14.69 -39.72 -0.13
N LEU A 400 15.77 -39.19 0.44
CA LEU A 400 15.85 -38.88 1.87
C LEU A 400 14.82 -37.82 2.31
N ALA A 401 14.53 -36.86 1.43
CA ALA A 401 13.53 -35.82 1.65
C ALA A 401 12.07 -36.36 1.73
N TYR A 402 11.80 -37.56 1.22
CA TYR A 402 10.45 -38.18 1.20
C TYR A 402 10.18 -39.18 2.34
N VAL A 403 11.14 -39.40 3.25
CA VAL A 403 10.94 -40.28 4.41
C VAL A 403 9.95 -39.61 5.38
N SER A 404 8.88 -40.32 5.77
CA SER A 404 7.74 -39.76 6.54
C SER A 404 8.10 -39.16 7.91
N GLU A 405 9.28 -39.47 8.43
CA GLU A 405 9.77 -39.03 9.73
C GLU A 405 10.15 -37.53 9.76
N THR A 406 10.23 -36.84 8.62
CA THR A 406 10.71 -35.44 8.53
C THR A 406 9.62 -34.38 8.52
N THR A 407 8.37 -34.71 8.15
CA THR A 407 7.39 -33.69 7.70
C THR A 407 6.20 -33.46 8.64
N VAL A 408 6.12 -34.18 9.77
CA VAL A 408 5.06 -34.03 10.78
C VAL A 408 5.67 -34.17 12.18
N ILE A 409 6.50 -33.21 12.56
CA ILE A 409 7.29 -33.28 13.81
C ILE A 409 6.45 -32.95 15.05
N PHE A 410 5.30 -32.28 14.90
CA PHE A 410 4.35 -32.03 15.99
C PHE A 410 2.93 -31.70 15.49
N LYS A 411 1.95 -31.83 16.39
CA LYS A 411 0.53 -31.54 16.17
C LYS A 411 0.36 -30.07 15.71
N ASP A 412 -0.44 -29.83 14.68
CA ASP A 412 -0.80 -28.50 14.15
C ASP A 412 0.25 -27.75 13.28
N ILE A 413 1.38 -28.37 12.91
CA ILE A 413 2.41 -27.74 12.04
C ILE A 413 1.85 -27.13 10.75
N VAL A 414 0.86 -27.80 10.14
CA VAL A 414 0.23 -27.33 8.90
C VAL A 414 -0.45 -26.00 9.14
N GLN A 415 -1.29 -25.89 10.17
CA GLN A 415 -2.05 -24.69 10.51
C GLN A 415 -1.11 -23.50 10.80
N VAL A 416 -0.04 -23.74 11.56
CA VAL A 416 0.95 -22.71 11.90
C VAL A 416 1.58 -22.10 10.64
N ARG A 417 2.04 -22.94 9.71
CA ARG A 417 2.63 -22.50 8.44
C ARG A 417 1.59 -21.82 7.55
N ASP A 418 0.37 -22.32 7.60
CA ASP A 418 -0.78 -21.80 6.89
C ASP A 418 -1.14 -20.35 7.30
N ASP A 419 -1.03 -20.06 8.59
CA ASP A 419 -1.25 -18.72 9.13
C ASP A 419 -0.06 -17.79 8.85
N GLN A 420 1.17 -18.31 8.84
CA GLN A 420 2.37 -17.54 8.46
C GLN A 420 2.32 -17.05 7.02
N TRP A 421 1.96 -17.89 6.04
CA TRP A 421 1.91 -17.45 4.65
C TRP A 421 0.73 -16.54 4.37
N TRP A 422 -0.41 -16.76 5.03
CA TRP A 422 -1.54 -15.82 4.95
C TRP A 422 -1.15 -14.44 5.51
N ARG A 423 -0.43 -14.41 6.63
CA ARG A 423 0.13 -13.18 7.19
C ARG A 423 1.11 -12.50 6.23
N ALA A 424 2.03 -13.26 5.63
CA ALA A 424 2.96 -12.69 4.64
C ALA A 424 2.20 -12.07 3.46
N LEU A 425 1.26 -12.78 2.86
CA LEU A 425 0.47 -12.30 1.72
C LEU A 425 -0.36 -11.04 2.07
N SER A 426 -1.04 -11.04 3.23
CA SER A 426 -1.85 -9.90 3.69
C SER A 426 -1.03 -8.67 4.10
N THR A 427 0.28 -8.83 4.32
CA THR A 427 1.23 -7.76 4.65
C THR A 427 2.07 -7.34 3.44
N GLY A 428 1.70 -7.76 2.22
CA GLY A 428 2.33 -7.32 0.98
C GLY A 428 3.33 -8.30 0.35
N TYR A 429 3.37 -9.58 0.77
CA TYR A 429 4.20 -10.57 0.09
C TYR A 429 3.64 -10.89 -1.31
N VAL A 430 4.40 -10.55 -2.35
CA VAL A 430 4.04 -10.79 -3.75
C VAL A 430 4.43 -12.22 -4.11
N THR A 431 3.48 -13.14 -3.99
CA THR A 431 3.66 -14.53 -4.40
C THR A 431 3.63 -14.68 -5.93
N GLN A 432 4.05 -15.83 -6.46
CA GLN A 432 3.95 -16.15 -7.89
C GLN A 432 2.51 -16.04 -8.40
N TRP A 433 1.52 -16.49 -7.61
CA TRP A 433 0.11 -16.27 -7.93
C TRP A 433 -0.22 -14.78 -8.07
N ALA A 434 0.23 -13.94 -7.15
CA ALA A 434 -0.06 -12.50 -7.20
C ALA A 434 0.65 -11.79 -8.36
N ALA A 435 1.86 -12.26 -8.71
CA ALA A 435 2.61 -11.75 -9.86
C ALA A 435 1.95 -12.11 -11.20
N MET A 436 1.43 -13.34 -11.33
CA MET A 436 0.73 -13.81 -12.54
C MET A 436 -0.67 -13.21 -12.67
N TYR A 437 -1.34 -12.99 -11.53
CA TYR A 437 -2.73 -12.56 -11.49
C TYR A 437 -2.92 -11.31 -10.62
N PRO A 438 -2.25 -10.18 -10.95
CA PRO A 438 -2.43 -8.94 -10.22
C PRO A 438 -3.91 -8.54 -10.30
N GLN A 439 -4.52 -8.31 -9.14
CA GLN A 439 -5.91 -7.88 -9.08
C GLN A 439 -5.92 -6.38 -9.30
N LYS A 440 -6.85 -5.86 -10.09
CA LYS A 440 -7.10 -4.41 -10.14
C LYS A 440 -8.27 -4.07 -9.22
N ILE A 441 -8.05 -3.13 -8.32
CA ILE A 441 -9.11 -2.57 -7.46
C ILE A 441 -9.24 -1.06 -7.67
N ASP A 442 -10.38 -0.50 -7.28
CA ASP A 442 -10.61 0.94 -7.40
C ASP A 442 -9.92 1.70 -6.28
N ALA A 443 -10.04 1.22 -5.04
CA ALA A 443 -9.58 1.96 -3.86
C ALA A 443 -9.00 1.06 -2.77
N LEU A 444 -7.90 1.52 -2.18
CA LEU A 444 -7.33 0.96 -0.96
C LEU A 444 -7.44 2.02 0.15
N PHE A 445 -8.26 1.76 1.16
CA PHE A 445 -8.38 2.64 2.31
C PHE A 445 -7.28 2.31 3.31
N TYR A 446 -6.65 3.32 3.91
CA TYR A 446 -5.64 3.12 4.95
C TYR A 446 -6.06 3.82 6.24
N ALA A 447 -5.99 3.08 7.35
CA ALA A 447 -6.19 3.60 8.70
C ALA A 447 -5.07 3.15 9.65
N HIS A 448 -4.51 4.09 10.39
CA HIS A 448 -3.55 3.87 11.47
C HIS A 448 -4.24 3.67 12.82
N SER A 449 -5.43 4.23 13.03
CA SER A 449 -6.22 4.14 14.27
C SER A 449 -7.67 3.74 14.03
N VAL A 450 -8.36 3.25 15.07
CA VAL A 450 -9.80 2.88 14.98
C VAL A 450 -10.67 4.10 14.66
N ASP A 451 -10.30 5.30 15.12
CA ASP A 451 -11.07 6.51 14.83
C ASP A 451 -10.92 6.95 13.36
N GLU A 452 -9.80 6.65 12.72
CA GLU A 452 -9.66 6.79 11.26
C GLU A 452 -10.50 5.78 10.50
N VAL A 453 -10.61 4.54 10.99
CA VAL A 453 -11.53 3.53 10.43
C VAL A 453 -12.96 4.06 10.44
N LYS A 454 -13.44 4.57 11.59
CA LYS A 454 -14.78 5.17 11.71
C LYS A 454 -14.98 6.35 10.76
N ALA A 455 -13.98 7.23 10.64
CA ALA A 455 -14.06 8.38 9.75
C ALA A 455 -14.16 7.96 8.27
N LEU A 456 -13.44 6.92 7.86
CA LEU A 456 -13.42 6.40 6.48
C LEU A 456 -14.60 5.48 6.14
N ALA A 457 -15.26 4.91 7.15
CA ALA A 457 -16.31 3.90 7.00
C ALA A 457 -17.42 4.27 5.99
N PRO A 458 -18.02 5.48 6.01
CA PRO A 458 -19.10 5.83 5.09
C PRO A 458 -18.68 5.73 3.61
N LEU A 459 -17.44 6.16 3.31
CA LEU A 459 -16.92 6.14 1.95
C LEU A 459 -16.50 4.73 1.53
N LEU A 460 -15.89 3.96 2.43
CA LEU A 460 -15.56 2.55 2.20
C LEU A 460 -16.82 1.72 1.89
N GLU A 461 -17.88 1.89 2.68
CA GLU A 461 -19.17 1.23 2.47
C GLU A 461 -19.80 1.62 1.13
N LYS A 462 -19.73 2.90 0.76
CA LYS A 462 -20.20 3.39 -0.53
C LYS A 462 -19.42 2.78 -1.70
N PHE A 463 -18.10 2.64 -1.61
CA PHE A 463 -17.32 1.92 -2.63
C PHE A 463 -17.72 0.44 -2.72
N ARG A 464 -17.91 -0.23 -1.58
CA ARG A 464 -18.23 -1.66 -1.54
C ARG A 464 -19.66 -2.00 -1.98
N SER A 465 -20.60 -1.06 -1.84
CA SER A 465 -21.98 -1.20 -2.30
C SER A 465 -22.18 -0.77 -3.76
N SER A 466 -21.26 0.02 -4.33
CA SER A 466 -21.30 0.41 -5.74
C SER A 466 -20.99 -0.77 -6.67
N VAL A 467 -21.86 -1.00 -7.65
CA VAL A 467 -21.73 -2.10 -8.62
C VAL A 467 -20.42 -1.98 -9.41
N GLY A 468 -19.68 -3.09 -9.49
CA GLY A 468 -18.42 -3.16 -10.24
C GLY A 468 -17.22 -2.53 -9.54
N LYS A 469 -17.40 -1.93 -8.35
CA LYS A 469 -16.34 -1.34 -7.56
C LYS A 469 -15.72 -2.35 -6.59
N LYS A 470 -14.40 -2.29 -6.44
CA LYS A 470 -13.65 -3.09 -5.47
C LYS A 470 -12.84 -2.18 -4.56
N ALA A 471 -13.10 -2.30 -3.27
CA ALA A 471 -12.35 -1.59 -2.26
C ALA A 471 -12.08 -2.46 -1.02
N TYR A 472 -10.90 -2.26 -0.46
CA TYR A 472 -10.43 -2.92 0.76
C TYR A 472 -9.88 -1.88 1.73
N ILE A 473 -9.74 -2.28 3.00
CA ILE A 473 -9.11 -1.47 4.03
C ILE A 473 -7.82 -2.13 4.52
N VAL A 474 -6.80 -1.31 4.71
CA VAL A 474 -5.51 -1.65 5.30
C VAL A 474 -5.46 -0.99 6.67
N VAL A 475 -5.09 -1.77 7.68
CA VAL A 475 -4.89 -1.28 9.04
C VAL A 475 -3.46 -1.54 9.47
N SER A 476 -2.91 -0.63 10.27
CA SER A 476 -1.53 -0.78 10.77
C SER A 476 -1.33 -2.02 11.64
N GLY A 477 -2.37 -2.50 12.32
CA GLY A 477 -2.24 -3.64 13.22
C GLY A 477 -1.42 -3.33 14.46
N GLY A 478 -1.07 -4.39 15.20
CA GLY A 478 -0.31 -4.27 16.44
C GLY A 478 -0.97 -3.30 17.44
N ASN A 479 -0.16 -2.48 18.10
CA ASN A 479 -0.63 -1.53 19.11
C ASN A 479 -1.34 -0.28 18.54
N PHE A 480 -1.47 -0.15 17.22
CA PHE A 480 -2.04 1.04 16.56
C PHE A 480 -3.53 0.86 16.24
N CYS A 481 -3.85 -0.12 15.41
CA CYS A 481 -5.23 -0.44 15.03
C CYS A 481 -5.38 -1.95 14.84
N HIS A 482 -5.78 -2.65 15.90
CA HIS A 482 -6.08 -4.08 15.84
C HIS A 482 -7.17 -4.37 14.81
N CYS A 483 -6.99 -5.43 14.01
CA CYS A 483 -7.97 -5.80 12.98
C CYS A 483 -9.37 -6.04 13.57
N GLU A 484 -9.49 -6.69 14.73
CA GLU A 484 -10.79 -6.97 15.33
C GLU A 484 -11.55 -5.70 15.74
N ASP A 485 -10.84 -4.67 16.19
CA ASP A 485 -11.43 -3.39 16.57
C ASP A 485 -11.84 -2.60 15.32
N ALA A 486 -11.03 -2.66 14.26
CA ALA A 486 -11.41 -2.12 12.96
C ALA A 486 -12.66 -2.82 12.39
N ALA A 487 -12.74 -4.14 12.49
CA ALA A 487 -13.91 -4.90 12.08
C ALA A 487 -15.15 -4.49 12.88
N ALA A 488 -15.02 -4.34 14.21
CA ALA A 488 -16.10 -3.87 15.06
C ALA A 488 -16.55 -2.44 14.67
N ALA A 489 -15.61 -1.54 14.40
CA ALA A 489 -15.91 -0.16 13.96
C ALA A 489 -16.63 -0.10 12.61
N LEU A 490 -16.43 -1.10 11.75
CA LEU A 490 -17.11 -1.26 10.46
C LEU A 490 -18.41 -2.09 10.55
N ASN A 491 -18.83 -2.49 11.75
CA ASN A 491 -19.94 -3.42 11.97
C ASN A 491 -19.77 -4.76 11.22
N TRP A 492 -18.52 -5.23 11.06
CA TRP A 492 -18.19 -6.50 10.45
C TRP A 492 -17.92 -7.58 11.51
N PRO A 493 -18.20 -8.87 11.23
CA PRO A 493 -17.85 -9.95 12.14
C PRO A 493 -16.34 -10.00 12.38
N LYS A 494 -15.89 -10.21 13.63
CA LYS A 494 -14.46 -10.35 13.96
C LYS A 494 -13.76 -11.49 13.20
N SER A 495 -14.53 -12.49 12.73
CA SER A 495 -14.01 -13.58 11.89
C SER A 495 -13.32 -13.09 10.63
N VAL A 496 -13.67 -11.91 10.10
CA VAL A 496 -13.08 -11.36 8.87
C VAL A 496 -11.56 -11.17 8.96
N CYS A 497 -11.01 -11.02 10.16
CA CYS A 497 -9.57 -10.91 10.40
C CYS A 497 -8.83 -12.25 10.30
N LYS A 498 -9.55 -13.36 10.43
CA LYS A 498 -9.01 -14.73 10.36
C LYS A 498 -9.41 -15.43 9.06
N GLU A 499 -10.42 -14.92 8.36
CA GLU A 499 -10.80 -15.38 7.04
C GLU A 499 -9.64 -15.17 6.06
N ARG A 500 -9.27 -16.22 5.31
CA ARG A 500 -8.32 -16.12 4.19
C ARG A 500 -8.98 -15.52 2.94
N ARG A 501 -9.58 -14.34 3.13
CA ARG A 501 -10.31 -13.55 2.15
C ARG A 501 -9.87 -12.11 2.32
N PHE A 502 -9.47 -11.46 1.23
CA PHE A 502 -9.09 -10.05 1.26
C PHE A 502 -10.29 -9.18 1.65
N LYS A 503 -10.38 -8.82 2.92
CA LYS A 503 -11.37 -7.90 3.49
C LYS A 503 -10.67 -6.76 4.23
N ILE A 504 -9.87 -7.12 5.22
CA ILE A 504 -8.98 -6.23 5.97
C ILE A 504 -7.55 -6.75 5.79
N PHE A 505 -6.63 -5.88 5.41
CA PHE A 505 -5.20 -6.15 5.41
C PHE A 505 -4.61 -5.64 6.72
N ASP A 506 -4.19 -6.54 7.59
CA ASP A 506 -3.52 -6.20 8.85
C ASP A 506 -2.01 -6.23 8.64
N LEU A 507 -1.37 -5.05 8.69
CA LEU A 507 0.07 -4.91 8.45
C LEU A 507 0.93 -5.40 9.61
N GLN A 508 0.35 -5.54 10.80
CA GLN A 508 1.03 -5.95 12.04
C GLN A 508 2.32 -5.18 12.31
N VAL A 509 2.30 -3.86 12.11
CA VAL A 509 3.45 -2.96 12.33
C VAL A 509 4.09 -3.15 13.72
N GLY A 510 3.28 -3.56 14.72
CA GLY A 510 3.75 -3.93 16.06
C GLY A 510 4.87 -4.98 16.11
N ALA A 511 4.99 -5.86 15.11
CA ALA A 511 6.06 -6.86 15.02
C ALA A 511 7.46 -6.25 14.81
N LEU A 512 7.53 -5.00 14.32
CA LEU A 512 8.76 -4.22 14.16
C LEU A 512 8.96 -3.18 15.26
N SER A 513 7.89 -2.54 15.72
CA SER A 513 8.01 -1.46 16.69
C SER A 513 8.24 -1.96 18.12
N GLY A 514 7.78 -3.17 18.48
CA GLY A 514 7.98 -3.73 19.83
C GLY A 514 7.59 -2.73 20.94
N ALA A 515 8.45 -2.60 21.95
CA ALA A 515 8.36 -1.56 22.99
C ALA A 515 9.16 -0.27 22.65
N SER A 516 9.66 -0.16 21.42
CA SER A 516 10.44 1.00 20.99
C SER A 516 9.50 2.17 20.64
N ASN A 517 9.78 3.34 21.21
CA ASN A 517 9.13 4.59 20.84
C ASN A 517 9.70 5.21 19.55
N SER A 518 10.47 4.45 18.76
CA SER A 518 11.03 4.91 17.50
C SER A 518 9.99 4.85 16.38
N GLU A 519 9.91 5.91 15.60
CA GLU A 519 8.97 6.04 14.47
C GLU A 519 9.52 5.45 13.16
N VAL A 520 10.84 5.20 13.09
CA VAL A 520 11.51 4.65 11.90
C VAL A 520 10.99 3.26 11.50
N PRO A 521 10.80 2.31 12.44
CA PRO A 521 10.23 1.00 12.11
C PRO A 521 8.80 1.09 11.57
N VAL A 522 8.00 2.05 12.05
CA VAL A 522 6.62 2.28 11.56
C VAL A 522 6.64 2.70 10.10
N LEU A 523 7.45 3.71 9.76
CA LEU A 523 7.59 4.17 8.37
C LEU A 523 8.04 3.03 7.46
N GLN A 524 9.05 2.27 7.87
CA GLN A 524 9.60 1.17 7.08
C GLN A 524 8.59 0.03 6.90
N ALA A 525 7.89 -0.37 7.96
CA ALA A 525 6.87 -1.41 7.91
C ALA A 525 5.74 -1.05 6.94
N VAL A 526 5.19 0.16 7.10
CA VAL A 526 4.07 0.64 6.28
C VAL A 526 4.50 0.78 4.83
N TYR A 527 5.65 1.39 4.56
CA TYR A 527 6.17 1.56 3.20
C TYR A 527 6.36 0.21 2.50
N SER A 528 7.10 -0.71 3.12
CA SER A 528 7.43 -2.00 2.50
C SER A 528 6.18 -2.85 2.28
N SER A 529 5.24 -2.85 3.22
CA SER A 529 3.98 -3.57 3.07
C SER A 529 3.08 -2.96 1.99
N LEU A 530 2.90 -1.64 1.97
CA LEU A 530 2.06 -0.99 0.95
C LEU A 530 2.66 -1.14 -0.44
N LYS A 531 3.98 -1.07 -0.59
CA LYS A 531 4.66 -1.36 -1.86
C LYS A 531 4.26 -2.73 -2.41
N GLY A 532 4.20 -3.74 -1.55
CA GLY A 532 3.73 -5.07 -1.88
C GLY A 532 2.24 -5.11 -2.24
N LEU A 533 1.37 -4.56 -1.39
CA LEU A 533 -0.08 -4.53 -1.63
C LEU A 533 -0.45 -3.78 -2.91
N ILE A 534 0.25 -2.70 -3.26
CA ILE A 534 0.07 -1.97 -4.52
C ILE A 534 0.44 -2.85 -5.71
N LYS A 535 1.52 -3.65 -5.63
CA LYS A 535 1.86 -4.62 -6.69
C LYS A 535 0.79 -5.71 -6.84
N ILE A 536 0.25 -6.21 -5.74
CA ILE A 536 -0.76 -7.29 -5.72
C ILE A 536 -2.12 -6.79 -6.23
N HIS A 537 -2.54 -5.59 -5.82
CA HIS A 537 -3.90 -5.08 -5.99
C HIS A 537 -4.05 -3.89 -6.94
N ASN A 538 -2.95 -3.33 -7.44
CA ASN A 538 -2.90 -2.24 -8.41
C ASN A 538 -4.04 -1.19 -8.24
N PRO A 539 -4.17 -0.59 -7.05
CA PRO A 539 -5.28 0.31 -6.75
C PRO A 539 -5.19 1.60 -7.57
N SER A 540 -6.33 2.11 -8.04
CA SER A 540 -6.37 3.43 -8.67
C SER A 540 -6.09 4.56 -7.67
N VAL A 541 -6.61 4.43 -6.44
CA VAL A 541 -6.36 5.39 -5.35
C VAL A 541 -6.05 4.69 -4.03
N ILE A 542 -5.21 5.33 -3.22
CA ILE A 542 -5.09 5.06 -1.78
C ILE A 542 -5.76 6.21 -1.04
N ILE A 543 -6.70 5.91 -0.15
CA ILE A 543 -7.50 6.93 0.55
C ILE A 543 -7.21 6.87 2.03
N THR A 544 -6.90 8.02 2.62
CA THR A 544 -6.77 8.18 4.08
C THR A 544 -7.17 9.58 4.52
N VAL A 545 -7.09 9.87 5.81
CA VAL A 545 -7.44 11.18 6.36
C VAL A 545 -6.25 12.16 6.32
N THR A 546 -6.51 13.46 6.26
CA THR A 546 -5.46 14.50 6.19
C THR A 546 -4.59 14.60 7.44
N ASP A 547 -5.17 14.29 8.61
CA ASP A 547 -4.58 14.37 9.95
C ASP A 547 -3.94 13.03 10.40
N ILE A 548 -3.72 12.09 9.47
CA ILE A 548 -3.00 10.85 9.77
C ILE A 548 -1.56 11.14 10.22
N ASP A 549 -0.99 10.22 11.00
CA ASP A 549 0.39 10.27 11.47
C ASP A 549 1.37 10.69 10.33
N PRO A 550 2.26 11.67 10.55
CA PRO A 550 3.16 12.19 9.51
C PRO A 550 4.10 11.14 8.91
N ASN A 551 4.57 10.18 9.69
CA ASN A 551 5.47 9.12 9.21
C ASN A 551 4.71 8.12 8.35
N VAL A 552 3.49 7.79 8.75
CA VAL A 552 2.58 6.98 7.95
C VAL A 552 2.24 7.70 6.64
N LYS A 553 1.90 9.00 6.68
CA LYS A 553 1.67 9.82 5.49
C LYS A 553 2.86 9.78 4.53
N LYS A 554 4.08 9.90 5.06
CA LYS A 554 5.33 9.80 4.28
C LYS A 554 5.49 8.41 3.66
N ALA A 555 5.24 7.34 4.42
CA ALA A 555 5.31 5.96 3.94
C ALA A 555 4.31 5.70 2.79
N LEU A 556 3.06 6.16 2.94
CA LEU A 556 2.02 6.04 1.91
C LEU A 556 2.41 6.80 0.64
N LYS A 557 2.92 8.01 0.78
CA LYS A 557 3.41 8.82 -0.35
C LYS A 557 4.52 8.11 -1.10
N MET A 558 5.57 7.67 -0.40
CA MET A 558 6.68 6.92 -0.99
C MET A 558 6.21 5.65 -1.72
N ALA A 559 5.28 4.89 -1.12
CA ALA A 559 4.74 3.67 -1.73
C ALA A 559 3.93 3.98 -3.00
N SER A 560 3.13 5.04 -2.99
CA SER A 560 2.32 5.46 -4.14
C SER A 560 3.17 5.98 -5.32
N GLU A 561 4.23 6.74 -5.03
CA GLU A 561 5.12 7.33 -6.05
C GLU A 561 6.04 6.29 -6.72
N THR A 562 6.34 5.18 -6.02
CA THR A 562 7.15 4.09 -6.58
C THR A 562 6.36 3.23 -7.60
N ASN A 563 5.02 3.40 -7.69
CA ASN A 563 4.19 2.59 -8.57
C ASN A 563 4.19 3.12 -10.01
N VAL A 564 4.65 2.29 -10.95
CA VAL A 564 4.68 2.61 -12.39
C VAL A 564 3.28 2.85 -12.97
N ASN A 565 2.24 2.20 -12.40
CA ASN A 565 0.88 2.26 -12.93
C ASN A 565 0.06 3.48 -12.45
N GLY A 566 0.66 4.40 -11.69
CA GLY A 566 0.01 5.61 -11.20
C GLY A 566 -1.12 5.33 -10.20
N THR A 567 -0.78 5.29 -8.90
CA THR A 567 -1.77 5.26 -7.80
C THR A 567 -1.80 6.62 -7.13
N ALA A 568 -2.95 7.29 -7.11
CA ALA A 568 -3.06 8.59 -6.45
C ALA A 568 -3.31 8.42 -4.94
N LEU A 569 -2.53 9.11 -4.11
CA LEU A 569 -2.75 9.23 -2.67
C LEU A 569 -3.75 10.35 -2.38
N VAL A 570 -4.92 9.99 -1.85
CA VAL A 570 -6.03 10.89 -1.54
C VAL A 570 -6.08 11.13 -0.03
N LEU A 571 -5.93 12.38 0.38
CA LEU A 571 -5.96 12.82 1.77
C LEU A 571 -7.23 13.61 2.03
N LEU A 572 -8.17 13.07 2.79
CA LEU A 572 -9.47 13.70 3.04
C LEU A 572 -9.58 14.28 4.45
N PRO A 573 -10.02 15.54 4.62
CA PRO A 573 -10.47 16.02 5.93
C PRO A 573 -11.63 15.15 6.44
N ARG A 574 -11.63 14.83 7.74
CA ARG A 574 -12.67 13.98 8.36
C ARG A 574 -14.09 14.50 8.08
N SER A 575 -14.28 15.82 8.18
CA SER A 575 -15.54 16.51 7.90
C SER A 575 -16.04 16.30 6.47
N SER A 576 -15.14 16.09 5.51
CA SER A 576 -15.46 15.95 4.09
C SER A 576 -15.72 14.50 3.65
N VAL A 577 -15.30 13.48 4.42
CA VAL A 577 -15.42 12.07 4.00
C VAL A 577 -16.87 11.69 3.69
N SER A 578 -17.81 12.09 4.54
CA SER A 578 -19.25 11.84 4.33
C SER A 578 -19.86 12.65 3.19
N LYS A 579 -19.15 13.66 2.68
CA LYS A 579 -19.60 14.58 1.62
C LYS A 579 -19.08 14.20 0.23
N VAL A 580 -18.06 13.35 0.16
CA VAL A 580 -17.43 12.89 -1.11
C VAL A 580 -17.86 11.49 -1.54
N LEU A 581 -19.02 11.02 -1.08
CA LEU A 581 -19.55 9.69 -1.41
C LEU A 581 -19.79 9.49 -2.92
N TRP A 582 -19.87 10.57 -3.72
CA TRP A 582 -19.88 10.52 -5.19
C TRP A 582 -18.58 9.96 -5.79
N MET A 583 -17.49 9.89 -5.03
CA MET A 583 -16.21 9.39 -5.52
C MET A 583 -16.31 7.92 -5.99
N ALA A 584 -17.19 7.12 -5.38
CA ALA A 584 -17.44 5.75 -5.81
C ALA A 584 -18.20 5.65 -7.16
N ASP A 585 -18.81 6.74 -7.63
CA ASP A 585 -19.55 6.78 -8.89
C ASP A 585 -18.64 7.07 -10.10
N LEU A 586 -17.42 7.56 -9.86
CA LEU A 586 -16.40 7.81 -10.88
C LEU A 586 -15.77 6.52 -11.41
N ARG A 587 -15.37 6.52 -12.69
CA ARG A 587 -14.54 5.43 -13.24
C ARG A 587 -13.14 5.45 -12.62
N SER A 588 -12.51 4.28 -12.52
CA SER A 588 -11.18 4.15 -11.89
C SER A 588 -10.11 4.92 -12.66
N THR A 589 -10.30 5.11 -13.98
CA THR A 589 -9.46 5.96 -14.84
C THR A 589 -9.50 7.44 -14.46
N ALA A 590 -10.66 7.95 -14.03
CA ALA A 590 -10.78 9.31 -13.53
C ALA A 590 -10.16 9.46 -12.13
N LEU A 591 -10.35 8.46 -11.26
CA LEU A 591 -9.82 8.47 -9.88
C LEU A 591 -8.30 8.63 -9.81
N GLN A 592 -7.55 8.08 -10.77
CA GLN A 592 -6.09 8.24 -10.84
C GLN A 592 -5.65 9.71 -11.03
N ASN A 593 -6.52 10.57 -11.55
CA ASN A 593 -6.25 11.99 -11.78
C ASN A 593 -6.69 12.88 -10.61
N TRP A 594 -7.02 12.31 -9.44
CA TRP A 594 -7.57 13.06 -8.29
C TRP A 594 -6.74 14.28 -7.88
N ASN A 595 -5.40 14.16 -7.88
CA ASN A 595 -4.46 15.21 -7.47
C ASN A 595 -3.89 16.01 -8.65
N ARG A 596 -4.36 15.76 -9.89
CA ARG A 596 -3.79 16.39 -11.08
C ARG A 596 -4.28 17.82 -11.29
N MET A 597 -5.57 18.06 -10.99
CA MET A 597 -6.17 19.38 -11.16
C MET A 597 -5.71 20.36 -10.09
N ARG A 598 -5.50 21.61 -10.51
CA ARG A 598 -5.28 22.75 -9.62
C ARG A 598 -6.39 23.76 -9.84
N ILE A 599 -7.11 24.12 -8.78
CA ILE A 599 -8.19 25.10 -8.83
C ILE A 599 -7.74 26.31 -8.04
N SER A 600 -7.78 27.50 -8.64
CA SER A 600 -7.50 28.77 -7.98
C SER A 600 -8.77 29.60 -7.84
N VAL A 601 -8.96 30.22 -6.69
CA VAL A 601 -10.07 31.15 -6.42
C VAL A 601 -9.57 32.57 -6.67
N ASN A 602 -10.17 33.27 -7.63
CA ASN A 602 -9.78 34.62 -8.02
C ASN A 602 -10.95 35.57 -7.75
N ILE A 603 -10.82 36.34 -6.69
CA ILE A 603 -11.83 37.25 -6.18
C ILE A 603 -11.58 38.63 -6.78
N ILE A 604 -12.60 39.22 -7.38
CA ILE A 604 -12.58 40.59 -7.89
C ILE A 604 -13.40 41.45 -6.91
N THR A 605 -12.77 42.48 -6.35
CA THR A 605 -13.42 43.36 -5.37
C THR A 605 -12.93 44.80 -5.48
N GLN A 606 -13.74 45.74 -5.00
CA GLN A 606 -13.37 47.16 -4.94
C GLN A 606 -13.59 47.73 -3.54
N SER A 607 -14.70 48.44 -3.29
CA SER A 607 -14.95 49.13 -2.01
C SER A 607 -16.25 48.61 -1.40
N ARG A 608 -16.27 47.32 -1.03
CA ARG A 608 -17.46 46.60 -0.54
C ARG A 608 -17.13 45.59 0.57
N ALA A 609 -16.46 46.04 1.63
CA ALA A 609 -16.06 45.18 2.74
C ALA A 609 -17.20 44.29 3.31
N PRO A 610 -18.46 44.75 3.50
CA PRO A 610 -19.52 43.88 4.02
C PRO A 610 -19.87 42.70 3.10
N SER A 611 -20.01 42.94 1.79
CA SER A 611 -20.32 41.90 0.81
C SER A 611 -19.14 40.94 0.64
N LEU A 612 -17.92 41.46 0.61
CA LEU A 612 -16.71 40.64 0.60
C LEU A 612 -16.61 39.77 1.86
N THR A 613 -16.96 40.28 3.04
CA THR A 613 -16.97 39.49 4.28
C THR A 613 -17.89 38.28 4.18
N ARG A 614 -19.07 38.44 3.57
CA ARG A 614 -20.02 37.35 3.32
C ARG A 614 -19.42 36.29 2.38
N LEU A 615 -18.81 36.72 1.28
CA LEU A 615 -18.12 35.82 0.36
C LEU A 615 -17.02 35.02 1.07
N LEU A 616 -16.13 35.71 1.79
CA LEU A 616 -14.99 35.09 2.48
C LEU A 616 -15.42 34.09 3.57
N LYS A 617 -16.50 34.42 4.28
CA LYS A 617 -17.11 33.49 5.23
C LYS A 617 -17.62 32.23 4.52
N SER A 618 -18.40 32.40 3.44
CA SER A 618 -18.96 31.26 2.69
C SER A 618 -17.89 30.36 2.04
N LEU A 619 -16.76 30.93 1.61
CA LEU A 619 -15.60 30.17 1.16
C LEU A 619 -14.97 29.37 2.30
N SER A 620 -14.82 29.97 3.48
CA SER A 620 -14.22 29.30 4.65
C SER A 620 -15.08 28.15 5.18
N ASP A 621 -16.41 28.27 5.06
CA ASP A 621 -17.38 27.28 5.54
C ASP A 621 -17.56 26.08 4.57
N ALA A 622 -16.88 26.07 3.43
CA ALA A 622 -17.06 25.06 2.39
C ALA A 622 -16.31 23.74 2.63
N TYR A 623 -16.82 22.66 2.03
CA TYR A 623 -16.23 21.33 2.10
C TYR A 623 -15.14 21.15 1.03
N TYR A 624 -13.87 21.15 1.47
CA TYR A 624 -12.71 20.88 0.63
C TYR A 624 -12.20 19.45 0.77
N THR A 625 -11.43 18.98 -0.21
CA THR A 625 -10.95 17.59 -0.26
C THR A 625 -9.44 17.43 -0.04
N GLY A 626 -8.85 18.33 0.74
CA GLY A 626 -7.42 18.32 1.09
C GLY A 626 -6.48 18.85 0.00
N ASP A 627 -7.03 19.42 -1.07
CA ASP A 627 -6.24 20.05 -2.14
C ASP A 627 -5.65 21.39 -1.69
N GLU A 628 -4.52 21.76 -2.27
CA GLU A 628 -3.99 23.12 -2.18
C GLU A 628 -4.71 24.02 -3.19
N ILE A 629 -5.42 25.03 -2.69
CA ILE A 629 -6.28 25.94 -3.45
C ILE A 629 -5.77 27.36 -3.23
N PRO A 630 -5.02 27.95 -4.19
CA PRO A 630 -4.63 29.35 -4.10
C PRO A 630 -5.83 30.29 -4.11
N VAL A 631 -5.79 31.37 -3.32
CA VAL A 631 -6.74 32.48 -3.38
C VAL A 631 -6.03 33.77 -3.80
N SER A 632 -6.61 34.49 -4.76
CA SER A 632 -6.09 35.76 -5.26
C SER A 632 -7.14 36.85 -5.13
N PHE A 633 -6.79 37.99 -4.55
CA PHE A 633 -7.63 39.17 -4.48
C PHE A 633 -7.19 40.19 -5.52
N ASN A 634 -8.09 40.54 -6.43
CA ASN A 634 -7.86 41.47 -7.53
C ASN A 634 -8.64 42.76 -7.29
N MET A 635 -7.93 43.81 -6.90
CA MET A 635 -8.47 45.13 -6.59
C MET A 635 -8.05 46.18 -7.63
N ASP A 636 -8.94 47.12 -7.96
CA ASP A 636 -8.61 48.26 -8.82
C ASP A 636 -7.95 49.39 -7.98
N SER A 637 -7.64 50.52 -8.62
CA SER A 637 -6.84 51.58 -7.99
C SER A 637 -7.50 52.26 -6.77
N LYS A 638 -8.83 52.43 -6.81
CA LYS A 638 -9.63 53.18 -5.82
C LYS A 638 -10.30 52.34 -4.71
N VAL A 639 -9.67 51.25 -4.26
CA VAL A 639 -10.16 50.43 -3.14
C VAL A 639 -10.10 51.19 -1.81
N ASP A 640 -11.11 51.01 -0.94
CA ASP A 640 -11.20 51.66 0.37
C ASP A 640 -10.35 50.97 1.46
N GLU A 641 -10.07 51.69 2.55
CA GLU A 641 -9.24 51.19 3.65
C GLU A 641 -9.84 49.96 4.33
N ALA A 642 -11.18 49.93 4.48
CA ALA A 642 -11.89 48.83 5.11
C ALA A 642 -11.70 47.51 4.35
N THR A 643 -11.79 47.53 3.01
CA THR A 643 -11.60 46.34 2.18
C THR A 643 -10.14 45.87 2.21
N ILE A 644 -9.16 46.80 2.18
CA ILE A 644 -7.73 46.45 2.30
C ILE A 644 -7.47 45.73 3.62
N LYS A 645 -7.94 46.29 4.75
CA LYS A 645 -7.75 45.68 6.08
C LYS A 645 -8.42 44.30 6.19
N LEU A 646 -9.60 44.14 5.61
CA LEU A 646 -10.30 42.86 5.58
C LEU A 646 -9.48 41.80 4.82
N VAL A 647 -8.98 42.14 3.65
CA VAL A 647 -8.20 41.23 2.80
C VAL A 647 -6.84 40.88 3.42
N ASP A 648 -6.18 41.86 4.05
CA ASP A 648 -4.92 41.68 4.76
C ASP A 648 -5.06 40.73 5.96
N SER A 649 -6.10 40.91 6.77
CA SER A 649 -6.37 40.09 7.96
C SER A 649 -7.00 38.72 7.68
N PHE A 650 -7.53 38.49 6.47
CA PHE A 650 -8.16 37.21 6.13
C PHE A 650 -7.15 36.05 6.12
N GLU A 651 -7.39 35.01 6.91
CA GLU A 651 -6.58 33.78 6.93
C GLU A 651 -7.20 32.72 6.02
N TRP A 652 -6.43 32.29 5.01
CA TRP A 652 -6.84 31.24 4.09
C TRP A 652 -6.13 29.93 4.40
N LEU A 653 -6.88 28.93 4.87
CA LEU A 653 -6.32 27.67 5.38
C LEU A 653 -6.08 26.61 4.30
N HIS A 654 -6.51 26.87 3.06
CA HIS A 654 -6.48 25.87 1.98
C HIS A 654 -5.37 26.09 0.96
N GLY A 655 -4.54 27.12 1.09
CA GLY A 655 -3.45 27.38 0.15
C GLY A 655 -2.85 28.78 0.27
N PRO A 656 -2.05 29.22 -0.70
CA PRO A 656 -1.44 30.55 -0.67
C PRO A 656 -2.46 31.67 -0.93
N LYS A 657 -2.31 32.79 -0.20
CA LYS A 657 -3.07 34.05 -0.39
C LYS A 657 -2.23 35.06 -1.18
N ASN A 658 -2.76 35.55 -2.30
CA ASN A 658 -2.12 36.54 -3.16
C ASN A 658 -2.94 37.83 -3.27
N LEU A 659 -2.28 38.99 -3.21
CA LEU A 659 -2.92 40.30 -3.30
C LEU A 659 -2.44 41.03 -4.56
N ARG A 660 -3.38 41.50 -5.38
CA ARG A 660 -3.10 42.31 -6.57
C ARG A 660 -3.93 43.58 -6.51
N ARG A 661 -3.25 44.72 -6.59
CA ARG A 661 -3.87 46.05 -6.65
C ARG A 661 -3.32 46.82 -7.84
N ARG A 662 -4.20 47.37 -8.66
CA ARG A 662 -3.80 48.20 -9.81
C ARG A 662 -3.34 49.59 -9.37
N ILE A 663 -2.37 50.14 -10.10
CA ILE A 663 -1.98 51.56 -10.00
C ILE A 663 -2.92 52.42 -10.85
N ILE A 664 -3.23 51.97 -12.07
CA ILE A 664 -4.09 52.67 -13.03
C ILE A 664 -5.47 52.00 -13.04
N GLN A 665 -6.53 52.81 -13.02
CA GLN A 665 -7.92 52.32 -13.08
C GLN A 665 -8.13 51.43 -14.32
N GLY A 666 -8.42 50.15 -14.11
CA GLY A 666 -8.60 49.17 -15.18
C GLY A 666 -10.03 49.09 -15.71
N GLY A 667 -11.01 49.30 -14.82
CA GLY A 667 -12.44 49.07 -15.10
C GLY A 667 -12.80 47.57 -15.13
N LEU A 668 -14.10 47.26 -15.22
CA LEU A 668 -14.60 45.89 -15.05
C LEU A 668 -14.02 44.89 -16.06
N ILE A 669 -13.82 45.30 -17.32
CA ILE A 669 -13.29 44.42 -18.37
C ILE A 669 -11.90 43.89 -17.97
N ARG A 670 -10.97 44.81 -17.66
CA ARG A 670 -9.61 44.44 -17.25
C ARG A 670 -9.57 43.76 -15.90
N ALA A 671 -10.43 44.18 -14.96
CA ALA A 671 -10.53 43.56 -13.65
C ALA A 671 -10.82 42.06 -13.76
N VAL A 672 -11.76 41.65 -14.63
CA VAL A 672 -12.09 40.24 -14.84
C VAL A 672 -11.07 39.53 -15.72
N SER A 673 -10.72 40.08 -16.89
CA SER A 673 -9.86 39.39 -17.86
C SER A 673 -8.43 39.14 -17.37
N GLU A 674 -7.92 39.99 -16.48
CA GLU A 674 -6.57 39.88 -15.91
C GLU A 674 -6.58 39.27 -14.49
N SER A 675 -7.75 38.90 -13.96
CA SER A 675 -7.88 38.31 -12.61
C SER A 675 -7.21 36.95 -12.49
N TRP A 676 -7.08 36.23 -13.62
CA TRP A 676 -6.50 34.90 -13.69
C TRP A 676 -5.95 34.63 -15.10
N TYR A 677 -4.82 33.92 -15.16
CA TYR A 677 -4.28 33.36 -16.40
C TYR A 677 -3.64 32.01 -16.09
N PRO A 678 -3.97 30.94 -16.84
CA PRO A 678 -3.56 29.57 -16.50
C PRO A 678 -2.08 29.30 -16.75
N THR A 679 -1.42 28.74 -15.74
CA THR A 679 0.00 28.31 -15.81
C THR A 679 0.20 26.97 -16.53
N SER A 680 -0.83 26.12 -16.59
CA SER A 680 -0.81 24.83 -17.28
C SER A 680 -2.20 24.46 -17.82
N ASP A 681 -2.34 23.31 -18.47
CA ASP A 681 -3.65 22.79 -18.90
C ASP A 681 -4.47 22.16 -17.77
N ASP A 682 -3.88 22.03 -16.58
CA ASP A 682 -4.50 21.47 -15.38
C ASP A 682 -4.79 22.57 -14.33
N ASP A 683 -4.54 23.84 -14.65
CA ASP A 683 -4.81 25.03 -13.83
C ASP A 683 -6.16 25.62 -14.23
N PHE A 684 -7.13 25.61 -13.33
CA PHE A 684 -8.50 26.10 -13.53
C PHE A 684 -8.77 27.32 -12.64
N GLY A 685 -9.38 28.35 -13.22
CA GLY A 685 -9.68 29.61 -12.54
C GLY A 685 -11.16 29.71 -12.17
N LEU A 686 -11.46 29.67 -10.86
CA LEU A 686 -12.76 30.09 -10.33
C LEU A 686 -12.78 31.61 -10.20
N LEU A 687 -13.70 32.29 -10.89
CA LEU A 687 -13.87 33.73 -10.77
C LEU A 687 -15.10 34.05 -9.91
N LEU A 688 -14.90 34.92 -8.91
CA LEU A 688 -15.95 35.37 -7.99
C LEU A 688 -15.87 36.89 -7.83
N GLU A 689 -17.01 37.57 -7.90
CA GLU A 689 -17.13 38.98 -7.53
C GLU A 689 -17.55 39.10 -6.05
N ASP A 690 -17.29 40.26 -5.44
CA ASP A 690 -17.59 40.50 -4.02
C ASP A 690 -19.09 40.51 -3.64
N ASP A 691 -19.99 40.48 -4.63
CA ASP A 691 -21.44 40.36 -4.44
C ASP A 691 -21.94 38.90 -4.48
N ILE A 692 -21.04 37.93 -4.66
CA ILE A 692 -21.34 36.51 -4.70
C ILE A 692 -21.25 35.89 -3.30
N GLU A 693 -22.16 34.97 -2.99
CA GLU A 693 -22.04 34.03 -1.87
C GLU A 693 -22.06 32.60 -2.42
N VAL A 694 -21.25 31.70 -1.87
CA VAL A 694 -21.16 30.30 -2.35
C VAL A 694 -21.76 29.30 -1.35
N SER A 695 -22.27 28.21 -1.88
CA SER A 695 -22.73 27.05 -1.11
C SER A 695 -21.53 26.33 -0.47
N PRO A 696 -21.69 25.69 0.70
CA PRO A 696 -20.67 24.80 1.26
C PRO A 696 -20.25 23.64 0.33
N TYR A 697 -21.08 23.31 -0.68
CA TYR A 697 -20.85 22.22 -1.63
C TYR A 697 -20.21 22.68 -2.96
N TYR A 698 -19.95 23.97 -3.15
CA TYR A 698 -19.50 24.52 -4.44
C TYR A 698 -18.23 23.82 -4.97
N TYR A 699 -17.26 23.58 -4.09
CA TYR A 699 -15.99 22.95 -4.46
C TYR A 699 -16.18 21.48 -4.86
N LEU A 700 -17.05 20.76 -4.15
CA LEU A 700 -17.36 19.37 -4.44
C LEU A 700 -18.05 19.21 -5.81
N TRP A 701 -18.92 20.15 -6.17
CA TRP A 701 -19.53 20.20 -7.50
C TRP A 701 -18.47 20.37 -8.61
N ILE A 702 -17.57 21.35 -8.45
CA ILE A 702 -16.49 21.61 -9.41
C ILE A 702 -15.63 20.35 -9.57
N LYS A 703 -15.14 19.80 -8.46
CA LYS A 703 -14.22 18.65 -8.49
C LYS A 703 -14.89 17.41 -9.09
N TYR A 704 -16.15 17.15 -8.74
CA TYR A 704 -16.88 16.02 -9.31
C TYR A 704 -17.11 16.18 -10.81
N ALA A 705 -17.50 17.38 -11.28
CA ALA A 705 -17.70 17.66 -12.69
C ALA A 705 -16.40 17.57 -13.52
N LEU A 706 -15.28 18.11 -13.00
CA LEU A 706 -13.98 17.99 -13.66
C LEU A 706 -13.53 16.53 -13.77
N LEU A 707 -13.65 15.75 -12.69
CA LEU A 707 -13.32 14.33 -12.72
C LEU A 707 -14.20 13.53 -13.67
N ALA A 708 -15.51 13.84 -13.72
CA ALA A 708 -16.47 13.11 -14.54
C ALA A 708 -16.39 13.46 -16.04
N TYR A 709 -16.11 14.72 -16.39
CA TYR A 709 -16.25 15.21 -17.76
C TYR A 709 -14.94 15.67 -18.43
N HIS A 710 -13.89 15.94 -17.66
CA HIS A 710 -12.60 16.41 -18.20
C HIS A 710 -11.47 15.38 -18.02
N TYR A 711 -11.33 14.81 -16.83
CA TYR A 711 -10.22 13.91 -16.50
C TYR A 711 -10.47 12.43 -16.79
N ASP A 712 -11.69 12.08 -17.17
CA ASP A 712 -11.99 10.73 -17.58
C ASP A 712 -11.60 10.53 -19.05
N PRO A 713 -10.56 9.75 -19.37
CA PRO A 713 -10.08 9.58 -20.75
C PRO A 713 -11.10 8.91 -21.67
N GLN A 714 -12.16 8.32 -21.13
CA GLN A 714 -13.26 7.76 -21.91
C GLN A 714 -14.40 8.77 -22.17
N VAL A 715 -14.26 10.02 -21.77
CA VAL A 715 -15.18 11.12 -22.10
C VAL A 715 -14.48 12.11 -23.00
N SER A 716 -15.13 12.44 -24.12
CA SER A 716 -14.71 13.54 -24.99
C SER A 716 -15.81 14.59 -25.01
N LEU A 717 -15.52 15.76 -24.46
CA LEU A 717 -16.40 16.93 -24.47
C LEU A 717 -15.55 18.20 -24.64
N PRO A 718 -14.88 18.38 -25.79
CA PRO A 718 -14.00 19.53 -26.04
C PRO A 718 -14.74 20.86 -26.04
N GLU A 719 -16.07 20.86 -26.21
CA GLU A 719 -16.90 22.07 -26.18
C GLU A 719 -17.07 22.64 -24.77
N LEU A 720 -16.77 21.88 -23.71
CA LEU A 720 -16.92 22.33 -22.34
C LEU A 720 -15.85 23.38 -22.00
N SER A 721 -16.27 24.64 -21.90
CA SER A 721 -15.39 25.78 -21.62
C SER A 721 -15.42 26.24 -20.17
N SER A 722 -16.50 25.96 -19.44
CA SER A 722 -16.62 26.31 -18.02
C SER A 722 -17.63 25.46 -17.26
N ILE A 723 -17.56 25.51 -15.93
CA ILE A 723 -18.56 24.92 -15.01
C ILE A 723 -19.17 26.06 -14.19
N SER A 724 -20.48 26.26 -14.32
CA SER A 724 -21.24 27.25 -13.57
C SER A 724 -21.53 26.78 -12.15
N LEU A 725 -21.53 27.72 -11.21
CA LEU A 725 -22.06 27.55 -9.85
C LEU A 725 -23.51 28.04 -9.71
N TYR A 726 -24.00 28.83 -10.66
CA TYR A 726 -25.29 29.51 -10.61
C TYR A 726 -26.29 28.94 -11.61
N THR A 727 -27.59 28.97 -11.29
CA THR A 727 -28.70 28.64 -12.19
C THR A 727 -29.49 29.90 -12.62
N PRO A 728 -29.53 30.24 -13.93
CA PRO A 728 -30.26 31.41 -14.44
C PRO A 728 -31.76 31.40 -14.16
N ARG A 729 -32.27 32.54 -13.71
CA ARG A 729 -33.72 32.84 -13.60
C ARG A 729 -34.29 33.59 -14.79
N LEU A 730 -33.45 34.25 -15.59
CA LEU A 730 -33.86 35.07 -16.73
C LEU A 730 -33.09 34.66 -17.98
N VAL A 731 -33.72 34.83 -19.15
CA VAL A 731 -33.00 34.84 -20.43
C VAL A 731 -32.39 36.22 -20.65
N GLU A 732 -31.15 36.42 -20.18
CA GLU A 732 -30.53 37.75 -20.11
C GLU A 732 -30.19 38.38 -21.48
N VAL A 733 -30.13 37.57 -22.53
CA VAL A 733 -29.66 37.96 -23.88
C VAL A 733 -30.77 38.45 -24.80
N VAL A 734 -32.02 38.48 -24.35
CA VAL A 734 -33.15 39.06 -25.10
C VAL A 734 -33.65 40.34 -24.43
N LYS A 735 -34.34 41.20 -25.17
CA LYS A 735 -34.77 42.52 -24.67
C LYS A 735 -35.77 42.39 -23.52
N GLU A 736 -36.71 41.46 -23.66
CA GLU A 736 -37.84 41.23 -22.75
C GLU A 736 -37.42 40.55 -21.44
N ARG A 737 -36.25 39.89 -21.42
CA ARG A 737 -35.72 39.11 -20.27
C ARG A 737 -36.79 38.25 -19.59
N PRO A 738 -37.45 37.32 -20.32
CA PRO A 738 -38.46 36.46 -19.74
C PRO A 738 -37.87 35.62 -18.60
N ARG A 739 -38.69 35.37 -17.58
CA ARG A 739 -38.37 34.40 -16.53
C ARG A 739 -38.25 33.01 -17.14
N TRP A 740 -37.29 32.25 -16.64
CA TRP A 740 -36.98 30.91 -17.09
C TRP A 740 -36.60 30.03 -15.91
N ASN A 741 -37.10 28.79 -15.93
CA ASN A 741 -36.86 27.80 -14.91
C ASN A 741 -36.41 26.48 -15.59
N PRO A 742 -35.14 26.07 -15.44
CA PRO A 742 -34.65 24.83 -16.05
C PRO A 742 -35.32 23.59 -15.47
N THR A 743 -35.76 23.61 -14.21
CA THR A 743 -36.41 22.47 -13.57
C THR A 743 -37.73 22.14 -14.24
N GLU A 744 -38.54 23.16 -14.51
CA GLU A 744 -39.79 23.02 -15.26
C GLU A 744 -39.51 22.64 -16.72
N PHE A 745 -38.53 23.30 -17.33
CA PHE A 745 -38.15 23.08 -18.73
C PHE A 745 -37.74 21.62 -19.01
N PHE A 746 -36.94 21.02 -18.12
CA PHE A 746 -36.43 19.66 -18.28
C PHE A 746 -37.30 18.58 -17.63
N ASN A 747 -38.50 18.91 -17.16
CA ASN A 747 -39.40 17.99 -16.44
C ASN A 747 -39.69 16.69 -17.23
N ARG A 748 -39.69 16.76 -18.58
CA ARG A 748 -39.90 15.58 -19.45
C ARG A 748 -38.73 14.60 -19.49
N ILE A 749 -37.52 15.02 -19.10
CA ILE A 749 -36.31 14.17 -19.06
C ILE A 749 -36.03 13.79 -17.61
N HIS A 750 -35.69 14.79 -16.80
CA HIS A 750 -35.56 14.72 -15.36
C HIS A 750 -35.48 16.17 -14.83
N PRO A 751 -36.32 16.55 -13.85
CA PRO A 751 -36.42 17.94 -13.41
C PRO A 751 -35.09 18.50 -12.89
N ASN A 752 -34.23 17.67 -12.31
CA ASN A 752 -32.93 18.10 -11.76
C ASN A 752 -31.73 17.68 -12.63
N THR A 753 -31.91 17.43 -13.93
CA THR A 753 -30.75 17.10 -14.77
C THR A 753 -29.86 18.33 -14.95
N PRO A 754 -28.55 18.25 -14.67
CA PRO A 754 -27.59 19.23 -15.15
C PRO A 754 -27.65 19.33 -16.67
N TYR A 755 -27.26 20.48 -17.21
CA TYR A 755 -27.37 20.76 -18.64
C TYR A 755 -26.21 21.60 -19.15
N LEU A 756 -25.94 21.50 -20.44
CA LEU A 756 -24.96 22.30 -21.15
C LEU A 756 -25.65 23.54 -21.72
N HIS A 757 -25.03 24.71 -21.60
CA HIS A 757 -25.61 25.96 -22.07
C HIS A 757 -24.55 26.87 -22.68
N GLN A 758 -24.84 27.42 -23.86
CA GLN A 758 -23.93 28.31 -24.58
C GLN A 758 -23.76 29.68 -23.90
N LEU A 759 -24.64 30.06 -22.98
CA LEU A 759 -24.49 31.27 -22.18
C LEU A 759 -23.39 31.08 -21.10
N PRO A 760 -22.30 31.87 -21.09
CA PRO A 760 -21.34 31.85 -19.99
C PRO A 760 -21.96 32.38 -18.71
N CYS A 761 -21.53 31.83 -17.57
CA CYS A 761 -21.92 32.33 -16.26
C CYS A 761 -20.96 33.43 -15.79
N SER A 762 -21.50 34.50 -15.21
CA SER A 762 -20.75 35.62 -14.63
C SER A 762 -20.92 35.73 -13.12
N TRP A 763 -21.66 34.83 -12.48
CA TRP A 763 -21.99 34.87 -11.04
C TRP A 763 -21.41 33.66 -10.30
N GLY A 764 -20.16 33.34 -10.62
CA GLY A 764 -19.44 32.17 -10.11
C GLY A 764 -19.35 31.07 -11.15
N ALA A 765 -18.15 30.90 -11.73
CA ALA A 765 -17.85 29.83 -12.66
C ALA A 765 -16.36 29.50 -12.68
N VAL A 766 -16.05 28.23 -12.95
CA VAL A 766 -14.70 27.75 -13.19
C VAL A 766 -14.44 27.72 -14.68
N PHE A 767 -13.44 28.46 -15.14
CA PHE A 767 -13.06 28.53 -16.55
C PHE A 767 -11.91 27.59 -16.88
N PHE A 768 -11.98 26.99 -18.07
CA PHE A 768 -11.00 26.01 -18.52
C PHE A 768 -9.78 26.72 -19.14
N PRO A 769 -8.56 26.24 -18.87
CA PRO A 769 -7.32 26.92 -19.24
C PRO A 769 -7.21 27.22 -20.74
N LYS A 770 -7.42 26.20 -21.59
CA LYS A 770 -7.31 26.32 -23.05
C LYS A 770 -8.27 27.39 -23.61
N HIS A 771 -9.52 27.33 -23.17
CA HIS A 771 -10.56 28.26 -23.60
C HIS A 771 -10.34 29.67 -23.06
N TRP A 772 -9.74 29.82 -21.89
CA TRP A 772 -9.41 31.13 -21.34
C TRP A 772 -8.23 31.80 -22.05
N ARG A 773 -7.20 31.03 -22.44
CA ARG A 773 -6.10 31.55 -23.28
C ARG A 773 -6.63 32.04 -24.62
N GLU A 774 -7.52 31.27 -25.24
CA GLU A 774 -8.21 31.70 -26.46
C GLU A 774 -9.04 32.97 -26.22
N PHE A 775 -9.85 33.01 -25.15
CA PHE A 775 -10.66 34.18 -24.81
C PHE A 775 -9.81 35.44 -24.66
N TYR A 776 -8.66 35.32 -23.99
CA TYR A 776 -7.73 36.43 -23.81
C TYR A 776 -7.25 37.01 -25.15
N VAL A 777 -6.82 36.14 -26.08
CA VAL A 777 -6.39 36.55 -27.42
C VAL A 777 -7.56 37.09 -28.25
N TYR A 778 -8.69 36.39 -28.25
CA TYR A 778 -9.89 36.77 -28.98
C TYR A 778 -10.38 38.15 -28.55
N MET A 779 -10.44 38.41 -27.24
CA MET A 779 -10.84 39.70 -26.71
C MET A 779 -9.86 40.78 -27.17
N ASN A 780 -8.55 40.55 -27.11
CA ASN A 780 -7.56 41.52 -27.60
C ASN A 780 -7.72 41.84 -29.11
N MET A 781 -8.04 40.85 -29.93
CA MET A 781 -8.27 41.04 -31.38
C MET A 781 -9.60 41.76 -31.70
N ARG A 782 -10.61 41.61 -30.84
CA ARG A 782 -11.96 42.15 -31.05
C ARG A 782 -12.26 43.41 -30.24
N PHE A 783 -11.40 43.77 -29.30
CA PHE A 783 -11.57 44.96 -28.49
C PHE A 783 -11.46 46.21 -29.37
N THR A 784 -12.53 47.00 -29.41
CA THR A 784 -12.60 48.27 -30.12
C THR A 784 -13.02 49.36 -29.14
N GLU A 785 -12.48 50.57 -29.31
CA GLU A 785 -12.90 51.73 -28.48
C GLU A 785 -14.37 52.10 -28.73
N ASP A 786 -14.81 52.01 -29.99
CA ASP A 786 -16.23 52.08 -30.34
C ASP A 786 -16.84 50.67 -30.37
N ALA A 787 -17.65 50.34 -29.38
CA ALA A 787 -18.29 49.03 -29.31
C ALA A 787 -19.42 48.83 -30.34
N LYS A 788 -19.84 49.87 -31.08
CA LYS A 788 -20.68 49.71 -32.29
C LYS A 788 -19.92 49.18 -33.48
N ALA A 789 -18.59 49.29 -33.48
CA ALA A 789 -17.71 48.74 -34.52
C ALA A 789 -17.39 47.25 -34.30
N ASN A 790 -17.95 46.59 -33.27
CA ASN A 790 -17.76 45.16 -33.09
C ASN A 790 -18.41 44.38 -34.27
N PRO A 791 -17.62 43.59 -35.02
CA PRO A 791 -18.09 42.91 -36.23
C PRO A 791 -19.06 41.75 -35.96
N VAL A 792 -19.13 41.25 -34.73
CA VAL A 792 -20.00 40.12 -34.38
C VAL A 792 -21.40 40.61 -34.02
N GLN A 793 -22.38 40.17 -34.81
CA GLN A 793 -23.79 40.55 -34.70
C GLN A 793 -24.65 39.30 -34.63
N ILE A 794 -24.86 38.79 -33.42
CA ILE A 794 -25.67 37.58 -33.21
C ILE A 794 -27.15 37.93 -33.46
N PRO A 795 -27.85 37.25 -34.39
CA PRO A 795 -29.23 37.58 -34.73
C PRO A 795 -30.14 37.56 -33.49
N LYS A 796 -30.95 38.62 -33.32
CA LYS A 796 -31.92 38.79 -32.22
C LYS A 796 -31.30 38.85 -30.81
N SER A 797 -29.97 38.96 -30.69
CA SER A 797 -29.29 39.07 -29.40
C SER A 797 -29.20 40.51 -28.94
N ARG A 798 -29.64 40.79 -27.71
CA ARG A 798 -29.45 42.07 -27.02
C ARG A 798 -27.96 42.38 -26.79
N THR A 799 -27.12 41.36 -26.74
CA THR A 799 -25.67 41.51 -26.48
C THR A 799 -24.95 42.33 -27.54
N ASN A 800 -25.51 42.45 -28.75
CA ASN A 800 -25.01 43.32 -29.81
C ASN A 800 -24.94 44.79 -29.37
N GLY A 801 -25.81 45.20 -28.44
CA GLY A 801 -25.81 46.55 -27.86
C GLY A 801 -24.91 46.74 -26.64
N TRP A 802 -24.27 45.69 -26.10
CA TRP A 802 -23.47 45.82 -24.88
C TRP A 802 -22.12 46.47 -25.18
N GLN A 803 -21.83 47.63 -24.54
CA GLN A 803 -20.65 48.44 -24.87
C GLN A 803 -19.47 48.28 -23.89
N ALA A 804 -19.72 47.82 -22.66
CA ALA A 804 -18.72 47.79 -21.58
C ALA A 804 -18.71 46.45 -20.81
N SER A 805 -19.02 45.35 -21.48
CA SER A 805 -19.15 44.03 -20.84
C SER A 805 -18.11 43.05 -21.39
N TRP A 806 -17.23 42.56 -20.52
CA TRP A 806 -16.28 41.48 -20.86
C TRP A 806 -17.03 40.21 -21.31
N LYS A 807 -18.19 39.95 -20.71
CA LYS A 807 -19.06 38.81 -21.01
C LYS A 807 -19.56 38.84 -22.45
N LYS A 808 -19.68 40.02 -23.08
CA LYS A 808 -20.02 40.12 -24.52
C LYS A 808 -19.00 39.36 -25.37
N PHE A 809 -17.72 39.63 -25.20
CA PHE A 809 -16.66 38.98 -25.99
C PHE A 809 -16.64 37.47 -25.76
N LEU A 810 -16.92 37.03 -24.53
CA LEU A 810 -16.99 35.61 -24.22
C LEU A 810 -18.22 34.95 -24.87
N ILE A 811 -19.38 35.62 -24.86
CA ILE A 811 -20.59 35.19 -25.58
C ILE A 811 -20.31 35.07 -27.08
N ASP A 812 -19.69 36.09 -27.68
CA ASP A 812 -19.35 36.12 -29.11
C ASP A 812 -18.46 34.92 -29.47
N MET A 813 -17.39 34.69 -28.69
CA MET A 813 -16.49 33.54 -28.90
C MET A 813 -17.19 32.20 -28.72
N MET A 814 -17.96 32.02 -27.63
CA MET A 814 -18.69 30.77 -27.38
C MET A 814 -19.76 30.49 -28.45
N TYR A 815 -20.38 31.53 -28.99
CA TYR A 815 -21.33 31.42 -30.10
C TYR A 815 -20.63 30.91 -31.36
N LEU A 816 -19.50 31.53 -31.74
CA LEU A 816 -18.73 31.17 -32.92
C LEU A 816 -18.11 29.77 -32.85
N ARG A 817 -17.62 29.36 -31.68
CA ARG A 817 -16.96 28.06 -31.46
C ARG A 817 -17.93 26.92 -31.13
N GLY A 818 -19.16 27.23 -30.76
CA GLY A 818 -20.12 26.26 -30.23
C GLY A 818 -19.76 25.76 -28.82
N TYR A 819 -19.04 26.57 -28.04
CA TYR A 819 -18.67 26.23 -26.66
C TYR A 819 -19.85 26.35 -25.70
N VAL A 820 -19.78 25.58 -24.62
CA VAL A 820 -20.84 25.47 -23.62
C VAL A 820 -20.26 25.45 -22.21
N SER A 821 -21.09 25.87 -21.25
CA SER A 821 -20.82 25.70 -19.82
C SER A 821 -21.75 24.65 -19.23
N LEU A 822 -21.26 23.89 -18.25
CA LEU A 822 -22.11 22.99 -17.46
C LEU A 822 -22.86 23.78 -16.38
N TYR A 823 -24.17 23.64 -16.31
CA TYR A 823 -25.02 24.31 -15.32
C TYR A 823 -25.67 23.32 -14.34
N PRO A 824 -25.73 23.68 -13.04
CA PRO A 824 -26.53 22.96 -12.06
C PRO A 824 -28.03 23.20 -12.30
N ASN A 825 -28.85 22.25 -11.86
CA ASN A 825 -30.30 22.34 -11.94
C ASN A 825 -30.91 21.54 -10.78
N PHE A 826 -31.49 22.25 -9.83
CA PHE A 826 -32.06 21.67 -8.61
C PHE A 826 -33.39 22.35 -8.26
N PRO A 827 -34.21 21.73 -7.38
CA PRO A 827 -35.49 22.28 -6.98
C PRO A 827 -35.37 23.74 -6.51
N ASN A 828 -36.37 24.56 -6.83
CA ASN A 828 -36.40 25.99 -6.54
C ASN A 828 -35.24 26.81 -7.14
N GLN A 829 -34.58 26.25 -8.17
CA GLN A 829 -33.37 26.82 -8.79
C GLN A 829 -32.22 26.96 -7.79
N ALA A 830 -32.21 26.14 -6.73
CA ALA A 830 -31.11 26.12 -5.77
C ALA A 830 -29.77 25.87 -6.48
N SER A 831 -28.73 26.57 -6.05
CA SER A 831 -27.46 26.66 -6.78
C SER A 831 -26.25 26.63 -5.84
N PHE A 832 -25.05 26.54 -6.41
CA PHE A 832 -23.79 26.58 -5.67
C PHE A 832 -23.24 28.00 -5.47
N SER A 833 -23.84 29.00 -6.11
CA SER A 833 -23.61 30.41 -5.84
C SER A 833 -24.90 31.20 -6.00
N THR A 834 -24.95 32.38 -5.37
CA THR A 834 -26.03 33.36 -5.50
C THR A 834 -25.45 34.76 -5.66
N ASN A 835 -26.15 35.63 -6.41
CA ASN A 835 -25.77 37.02 -6.60
C ASN A 835 -26.73 37.91 -5.81
N HIS A 836 -26.18 38.71 -4.87
CA HIS A 836 -26.98 39.58 -4.00
C HIS A 836 -27.33 40.94 -4.61
N MET A 837 -26.92 41.19 -5.85
CA MET A 837 -27.22 42.39 -6.61
C MET A 837 -26.75 43.68 -5.93
N GLU A 838 -25.52 43.66 -5.41
CA GLU A 838 -24.97 44.82 -4.70
C GLU A 838 -24.76 46.00 -5.67
N PRO A 839 -25.06 47.26 -5.26
CA PRO A 839 -24.97 48.41 -6.16
C PRO A 839 -23.58 48.56 -6.80
N GLY A 840 -23.53 48.58 -8.13
CA GLY A 840 -22.29 48.57 -8.93
C GLY A 840 -22.42 49.19 -10.32
N ALA A 841 -21.38 49.04 -11.13
CA ALA A 841 -21.24 49.69 -12.45
C ALA A 841 -22.45 49.47 -13.40
N HIS A 842 -23.17 48.36 -13.26
CA HIS A 842 -24.34 48.03 -14.09
C HIS A 842 -25.70 48.24 -13.40
N ILE A 843 -25.73 48.36 -12.08
CA ILE A 843 -26.98 48.42 -11.30
C ILE A 843 -27.33 49.89 -10.99
N SER A 844 -26.33 50.72 -10.67
CA SER A 844 -26.51 52.11 -10.23
C SER A 844 -26.02 53.16 -11.24
N ALA A 845 -25.88 52.81 -12.53
CA ALA A 845 -25.48 53.77 -13.56
C ALA A 845 -26.55 54.85 -13.74
N LYS A 846 -26.14 56.13 -13.83
CA LYS A 846 -27.03 57.31 -13.91
C LYS A 846 -28.05 57.24 -15.06
N ASP A 847 -27.74 56.49 -16.11
CA ASP A 847 -28.58 56.34 -17.32
C ASP A 847 -29.35 55.00 -17.35
N ASN A 848 -29.34 54.22 -16.26
CA ASN A 848 -30.02 52.93 -16.23
C ASN A 848 -31.52 53.09 -15.98
N VAL A 849 -32.31 53.01 -17.05
CA VAL A 849 -33.78 53.14 -17.04
C VAL A 849 -34.49 51.85 -16.55
N VAL A 850 -33.75 50.74 -16.38
CA VAL A 850 -34.32 49.43 -16.00
C VAL A 850 -34.37 49.30 -14.49
N ARG A 851 -35.59 49.11 -13.93
CA ARG A 851 -35.77 48.75 -12.53
C ARG A 851 -35.30 47.31 -12.31
N HIS A 852 -34.33 47.16 -11.43
CA HIS A 852 -33.71 45.89 -11.07
C HIS A 852 -34.41 45.29 -9.86
N ASP A 853 -34.85 44.03 -9.95
CA ASP A 853 -35.44 43.27 -8.84
C ASP A 853 -34.46 42.20 -8.37
N LYS A 854 -34.14 42.20 -7.08
CA LYS A 854 -33.23 41.23 -6.45
C LYS A 854 -33.70 39.79 -6.67
N ALA A 855 -35.02 39.55 -6.72
CA ALA A 855 -35.61 38.23 -6.93
C ALA A 855 -35.29 37.62 -8.31
N ASP A 856 -34.87 38.43 -9.28
CA ASP A 856 -34.46 37.95 -10.60
C ASP A 856 -33.02 37.40 -10.63
N PHE A 857 -32.24 37.61 -9.56
CA PHE A 857 -30.81 37.24 -9.46
C PHE A 857 -30.52 36.35 -8.26
N GLU A 858 -31.22 36.54 -7.15
CA GLU A 858 -31.01 35.71 -5.96
C GLU A 858 -31.63 34.32 -6.13
N VAL A 859 -30.80 33.32 -5.93
CA VAL A 859 -31.19 31.90 -5.87
C VAL A 859 -30.86 31.34 -4.49
N PRO A 860 -31.62 30.35 -4.01
CA PRO A 860 -31.25 29.64 -2.78
C PRO A 860 -29.89 28.96 -2.94
N LEU A 861 -29.05 29.03 -1.92
CA LEU A 861 -27.83 28.21 -1.88
C LEU A 861 -28.17 26.78 -1.50
N LEU A 862 -27.52 25.83 -2.16
CA LEU A 862 -27.69 24.41 -1.86
C LEU A 862 -26.92 24.04 -0.59
N MET A 863 -27.63 23.69 0.48
CA MET A 863 -27.03 23.43 1.80
C MET A 863 -26.93 21.94 2.14
N GLU A 864 -27.36 21.07 1.23
CA GLU A 864 -27.43 19.62 1.42
C GLU A 864 -26.67 18.86 0.34
N ASP A 865 -26.51 17.54 0.54
CA ASP A 865 -25.79 16.68 -0.40
C ASP A 865 -26.55 16.55 -1.73
N PHE A 866 -26.04 17.26 -2.74
CA PHE A 866 -26.64 17.35 -4.07
C PHE A 866 -26.80 16.01 -4.79
N ARG A 867 -26.08 14.95 -4.38
CA ARG A 867 -26.17 13.64 -5.03
C ARG A 867 -27.58 13.09 -4.97
N THR A 868 -28.29 13.26 -3.86
CA THR A 868 -29.65 12.73 -3.68
C THR A 868 -30.65 13.38 -4.65
N LEU A 869 -30.32 14.57 -5.16
CA LEU A 869 -31.15 15.33 -6.10
C LEU A 869 -30.82 15.04 -7.57
N LEU A 870 -29.63 14.51 -7.86
CA LEU A 870 -29.18 14.20 -9.22
C LEU A 870 -29.95 13.00 -9.82
N PRO A 871 -30.08 12.93 -11.16
CA PRO A 871 -30.66 11.78 -11.83
C PRO A 871 -29.95 10.47 -11.43
N ASN A 872 -30.69 9.51 -10.87
CA ASN A 872 -30.15 8.24 -10.36
C ASN A 872 -29.03 8.40 -9.31
N GLY A 873 -29.00 9.52 -8.58
CA GLY A 873 -28.05 9.72 -7.49
C GLY A 873 -26.63 10.13 -7.91
N LYS A 874 -26.37 10.42 -9.19
CA LYS A 874 -25.03 10.69 -9.74
C LYS A 874 -25.05 11.60 -10.97
N LEU A 875 -23.89 12.14 -11.37
CA LEU A 875 -23.77 12.92 -12.60
C LEU A 875 -24.13 12.05 -13.84
N PRO A 876 -24.99 12.55 -14.76
CA PRO A 876 -25.29 11.83 -16.00
C PRO A 876 -24.04 11.66 -16.87
N PRO A 877 -23.95 10.60 -17.69
CA PRO A 877 -22.93 10.52 -18.74
C PRO A 877 -22.98 11.76 -19.65
N ALA A 878 -21.83 12.23 -20.14
CA ALA A 878 -21.75 13.44 -20.99
C ALA A 878 -22.70 13.39 -22.20
N SER A 879 -22.86 12.21 -22.82
CA SER A 879 -23.78 11.98 -23.95
C SER A 879 -25.26 12.13 -23.63
N LYS A 880 -25.64 12.18 -22.34
CA LYS A 880 -27.02 12.36 -21.86
C LYS A 880 -27.28 13.77 -21.33
N LEU A 881 -26.28 14.65 -21.31
CA LEU A 881 -26.50 16.03 -20.91
C LEU A 881 -27.27 16.77 -22.02
N PRO A 882 -28.45 17.35 -21.73
CA PRO A 882 -29.14 18.19 -22.70
C PRO A 882 -28.34 19.47 -22.93
N SER A 883 -28.35 19.99 -24.15
CA SER A 883 -27.66 21.21 -24.54
C SER A 883 -28.62 22.29 -25.02
N LEU A 884 -28.37 23.53 -24.59
CA LEU A 884 -29.14 24.73 -24.92
C LEU A 884 -28.26 25.74 -25.67
N ASN A 885 -28.84 26.39 -26.67
CA ASN A 885 -28.22 27.56 -27.31
C ASN A 885 -28.32 28.81 -26.41
N LEU A 886 -27.73 29.92 -26.88
CA LEU A 886 -27.72 31.20 -26.17
C LEU A 886 -29.12 31.72 -25.75
N PHE A 887 -30.18 31.29 -26.45
CA PHE A 887 -31.56 31.72 -26.25
C PHE A 887 -32.40 30.70 -25.47
N ASN A 888 -31.75 29.77 -24.76
CA ASN A 888 -32.37 28.70 -23.97
C ASN A 888 -33.22 27.73 -24.80
N GLN A 889 -32.91 27.55 -26.09
CA GLN A 889 -33.58 26.58 -26.96
C GLN A 889 -32.76 25.28 -27.05
N PRO A 890 -33.40 24.09 -27.07
CA PRO A 890 -32.69 22.83 -27.21
C PRO A 890 -32.01 22.73 -28.57
N VAL A 891 -30.69 22.56 -28.58
CA VAL A 891 -29.88 22.43 -29.80
C VAL A 891 -28.70 21.51 -29.49
N SER A 892 -28.35 20.60 -30.41
CA SER A 892 -27.18 19.72 -30.24
C SER A 892 -25.87 20.50 -30.30
N LEU A 893 -24.78 19.97 -29.71
CA LEU A 893 -23.45 20.60 -29.77
C LEU A 893 -23.00 20.86 -31.22
N LYS A 894 -23.26 19.92 -32.13
CA LYS A 894 -23.03 20.11 -33.58
C LYS A 894 -23.87 21.26 -34.15
N GLY A 895 -25.13 21.38 -33.72
CA GLY A 895 -26.00 22.48 -34.11
C GLY A 895 -25.49 23.84 -33.63
N LEU A 896 -24.89 23.91 -32.44
CA LEU A 896 -24.26 25.13 -31.93
C LEU A 896 -23.06 25.55 -32.81
N LYS A 897 -22.19 24.61 -33.17
CA LYS A 897 -21.08 24.87 -34.10
C LYS A 897 -21.57 25.31 -35.49
N ALA A 898 -22.62 24.67 -36.00
CA ALA A 898 -23.23 25.05 -37.27
C ALA A 898 -23.81 26.47 -37.25
N ALA A 899 -24.42 26.89 -36.13
CA ALA A 899 -24.91 28.24 -35.96
C ALA A 899 -23.77 29.28 -35.92
N GLY A 900 -22.66 28.96 -35.27
CA GLY A 900 -21.44 29.77 -35.26
C GLY A 900 -20.81 29.90 -36.64
N ALA A 901 -20.59 28.77 -37.33
CA ALA A 901 -20.05 28.74 -38.70
C ALA A 901 -20.91 29.56 -39.68
N LYS A 902 -22.23 29.44 -39.59
CA LYS A 902 -23.18 30.18 -40.44
C LYS A 902 -23.10 31.69 -40.25
N LEU A 903 -22.69 32.16 -39.08
CA LEU A 903 -22.55 33.61 -38.85
C LEU A 903 -21.43 34.21 -39.71
N GLY A 904 -20.35 33.47 -39.97
CA GLY A 904 -19.27 33.89 -40.88
C GLY A 904 -18.47 35.12 -40.43
N GLN A 905 -18.62 35.54 -39.16
CA GLN A 905 -18.01 36.73 -38.57
C GLN A 905 -16.85 36.37 -37.62
N ASP A 906 -16.16 35.28 -37.92
CA ASP A 906 -15.03 34.80 -37.11
C ASP A 906 -13.74 35.60 -37.37
N VAL A 907 -12.69 35.32 -36.61
CA VAL A 907 -11.37 35.98 -36.74
C VAL A 907 -10.60 35.50 -37.97
N LEU A 908 -10.95 34.34 -38.53
CA LEU A 908 -10.47 33.84 -39.81
C LEU A 908 -11.66 33.56 -40.75
N PRO A 909 -11.50 33.74 -42.07
CA PRO A 909 -12.53 33.38 -43.03
C PRO A 909 -12.58 31.85 -43.20
N CYS A 910 -13.57 31.19 -42.59
CA CYS A 910 -13.82 29.75 -42.71
C CYS A 910 -15.00 29.45 -43.63
N ASN A 911 -15.16 28.18 -44.03
CA ASN A 911 -16.39 27.76 -44.72
C ASN A 911 -17.62 27.94 -43.80
N ASN A 912 -18.51 28.86 -44.19
CA ASN A 912 -19.69 29.30 -43.42
C ASN A 912 -20.78 28.24 -43.19
N ALA A 913 -20.49 26.94 -43.35
CA ALA A 913 -21.44 25.87 -43.10
C ALA A 913 -20.86 24.68 -42.34
N THR A 914 -19.55 24.43 -42.45
CA THR A 914 -18.95 23.17 -41.98
C THR A 914 -17.65 23.32 -41.21
N GLU A 915 -17.09 24.53 -41.16
CA GLU A 915 -15.81 24.78 -40.52
C GLU A 915 -15.94 25.86 -39.43
N ILE A 916 -15.17 25.67 -38.36
CA ILE A 916 -14.96 26.68 -37.32
C ILE A 916 -13.47 26.92 -37.15
N VAL A 917 -13.10 28.08 -36.63
CA VAL A 917 -11.72 28.36 -36.26
C VAL A 917 -11.29 27.44 -35.12
N THR A 918 -10.14 26.82 -35.28
CA THR A 918 -9.39 26.16 -34.21
C THR A 918 -8.16 26.99 -33.86
N VAL A 919 -7.76 26.91 -32.60
CA VAL A 919 -6.68 27.73 -32.04
C VAL A 919 -5.55 26.85 -31.53
N ASP A 920 -4.35 27.40 -31.51
CA ASP A 920 -3.24 26.80 -30.79
C ASP A 920 -3.55 26.88 -29.27
N HIS A 921 -3.60 25.73 -28.60
CA HIS A 921 -4.05 25.65 -27.19
C HIS A 921 -3.06 26.24 -26.18
N ILE A 922 -1.81 26.49 -26.58
CA ILE A 922 -0.78 27.08 -25.71
C ILE A 922 -0.86 28.61 -25.79
N THR A 923 -0.93 29.16 -27.00
CA THR A 923 -0.90 30.60 -27.24
C THR A 923 -2.29 31.23 -27.27
N GLY A 924 -3.33 30.45 -27.57
CA GLY A 924 -4.69 30.94 -27.83
C GLY A 924 -4.86 31.58 -29.21
N LEU A 925 -3.82 31.58 -30.07
CA LEU A 925 -3.86 32.21 -31.39
C LEU A 925 -4.70 31.39 -32.38
N PRO A 926 -5.54 32.04 -33.22
CA PRO A 926 -6.21 31.38 -34.33
C PRO A 926 -5.19 30.71 -35.26
N GLN A 927 -5.38 29.41 -35.52
CA GLN A 927 -4.43 28.61 -36.29
C GLN A 927 -4.97 28.26 -37.68
N GLN A 928 -6.15 27.63 -37.74
CA GLN A 928 -6.74 27.18 -39.01
C GLN A 928 -8.26 27.02 -38.90
N CYS A 929 -8.92 26.87 -40.04
CA CYS A 929 -10.31 26.42 -40.10
C CYS A 929 -10.34 24.89 -40.06
N SER A 930 -11.21 24.30 -39.26
CA SER A 930 -11.34 22.85 -39.14
C SER A 930 -12.79 22.42 -39.24
N LYS A 931 -13.03 21.32 -39.95
CA LYS A 931 -14.37 20.73 -40.07
C LYS A 931 -14.83 20.19 -38.73
N PHE A 932 -16.06 20.50 -38.35
CA PHE A 932 -16.71 19.89 -37.19
C PHE A 932 -17.66 18.77 -37.66
N ILE A 933 -17.46 17.56 -37.13
CA ILE A 933 -18.26 16.37 -37.46
C ILE A 933 -19.53 16.32 -36.63
#